data_AF-A0A7S2LDY2-F1
#
_entry.id   AF-A0A7S2LDY2-F1
#
_cell.length_a   1.000
_cell.length_b   1.000
_cell.length_c   1.000
_cell.angle_alpha   90.00
_cell.angle_beta   90.00
_cell.angle_gamma   90.00
#
_symmetry.space_group_name_H-M   'P 1'
#
loop_
_entity.id
_entity.type
_entity.pdbx_description
1 polymer ?
#
loop_
_entity_poly.entity_id
_entity_poly.type
_entity_poly.pdbx_seq_one_letter_code
_entity_poly.pdbx_strand_id
1 'polypeptide(L)'
;SLLDAVVCERVRRLLCGVVGVMKEGLWDVVRVDPFIAAAGTAGGSSGDVDVIMSDYVTTAAEEDVMMTQQMQQRAMLHRRRAAASGSNGNGMGSPYHQQQQHQQQQKVNVQSEHKSLHSLYRLITRTQQLLTLLHILRTRCSGSSSNTSNMMVEWGLLSSIRTCDLVCHPTAHTERIGALLHTLFTSNTTTTNNNTNKEDLSAMLQTQCYLYYSPASRYVHRGYVALNAHEDVEEAVQCWVAAAKCWRSPGLILGSFGAATGNTNSASSSLSPLTQVCRALADVGQYVGIVQVCLTCAANFGGCAVVVRSQTDYSTALGSSGNNGGSGNVEEMAWECGLYENAVAPTTMTSVGVGVGVSTPTNSGATAGAGGFSYGGGGASTTTPLRSTIPSTATASNALALRTTPTPQQQRSATSASASTTTTIKDEARQYCYNTILQHISDLIHSTTTTSSSNNNNGGSSSNNKVLRQTLQCCTQYTNTNTNNTNNKTEFLHMLYTHLLQHKHEDVLLQLIQHASLPQYLQSSSSSSGGRYMLLLLWRYYTIHNQHVEAAQVMLNRAHTVATTSSDDDDGNGGGGIIALKERVECLTRAVHSAAMCGTVNGSSGSGGNKMSINQEQLQGTLDIANIQCRILTVVTAQIVDKNNVNVNVNAELLKIKQLLTSQLCDASVLFNDVCAPLQLWDYCLILVHSCRKVGVEGMVWQLWCRILLQHVPLRTSSNNPLVVKLLRRLRDAADLSDEDVVVVTTSSAENFEDGQLWIQPLKTQVVTLGKELYAGDCDYSSAFPLVLLLGELESLRMVFVSSSTTGGAANGSSSDNNPWPMLALREIGCAYTVILQAYAELYNMAEHNGGHTTERLHFLACIAETLAHWVSTANQCTGGGGVLGKAGMVAGDDERRQLLRALAGGLRSDVEGYKAKVEAFVGGDVSAVDRVLRMFGKVKEDMERCYY
;
A
#
# COMPACT_ATOMS: atom_id res chain seq x y z
N SER A 1 19.47 -42.90 54.40
CA SER A 1 20.66 -42.84 55.27
C SER A 1 21.93 -43.26 54.53
N LEU A 2 22.14 -42.79 53.29
CA LEU A 2 23.23 -43.23 52.40
C LEU A 2 24.17 -42.10 51.94
N LEU A 3 23.92 -40.86 52.35
CA LEU A 3 24.99 -39.88 52.46
C LEU A 3 25.89 -40.33 53.61
N ASP A 4 26.95 -41.06 53.25
CA ASP A 4 28.04 -41.43 54.15
C ASP A 4 28.43 -40.19 54.96
N ALA A 5 28.59 -40.33 56.28
CA ALA A 5 28.91 -39.21 57.18
C ALA A 5 30.14 -38.44 56.69
N VAL A 6 31.04 -39.12 55.99
CA VAL A 6 32.22 -38.57 55.32
C VAL A 6 31.86 -37.56 54.22
N VAL A 7 30.83 -37.83 53.41
CA VAL A 7 30.39 -36.90 52.34
C VAL A 7 29.73 -35.68 52.96
N CYS A 8 28.87 -35.87 53.97
CA CYS A 8 28.25 -34.74 54.69
C CYS A 8 29.31 -33.88 55.39
N GLU A 9 30.30 -34.48 56.04
CA GLU A 9 31.38 -33.77 56.72
C GLU A 9 32.30 -33.05 55.73
N ARG A 10 32.59 -33.65 54.56
CA ARG A 10 33.36 -32.99 53.50
C ARG A 10 32.60 -31.84 52.85
N VAL A 11 31.31 -32.01 52.54
CA VAL A 11 30.43 -30.92 52.06
C VAL A 11 30.33 -29.81 53.10
N ARG A 12 30.23 -30.17 54.39
CA ARG A 12 30.25 -29.21 55.51
C ARG A 12 31.57 -28.45 55.57
N ARG A 13 32.72 -29.12 55.42
CA ARG A 13 34.04 -28.46 55.37
C ARG A 13 34.17 -27.54 54.17
N LEU A 14 33.68 -27.95 53.00
CA LEU A 14 33.61 -27.11 51.80
C LEU A 14 32.76 -25.86 52.03
N LEU A 15 31.55 -26.03 52.57
CA LEU A 15 30.67 -24.91 52.91
C LEU A 15 31.30 -24.02 54.00
N CYS A 16 31.97 -24.60 55.00
CA CYS A 16 32.71 -23.83 56.01
C CYS A 16 33.92 -23.10 55.42
N GLY A 17 34.62 -23.68 54.44
CA GLY A 17 35.73 -23.06 53.72
C GLY A 17 35.24 -21.91 52.85
N VAL A 18 34.18 -22.10 52.08
CA VAL A 18 33.50 -21.04 51.32
C VAL A 18 33.02 -19.93 52.24
N VAL A 19 32.39 -20.26 53.37
CA VAL A 19 31.95 -19.29 54.37
C VAL A 19 33.15 -18.57 54.99
N GLY A 20 34.27 -19.26 55.23
CA GLY A 20 35.51 -18.67 55.72
C GLY A 20 36.11 -17.67 54.73
N VAL A 21 36.24 -18.05 53.45
CA VAL A 21 36.71 -17.18 52.36
C VAL A 21 35.78 -15.98 52.17
N MET A 22 34.46 -16.18 52.24
CA MET A 22 33.49 -15.07 52.20
C MET A 22 33.58 -14.19 53.45
N LYS A 23 33.92 -14.73 54.61
CA LYS A 23 33.99 -13.97 55.87
C LYS A 23 35.31 -13.22 56.01
N GLU A 24 36.43 -13.74 55.53
CA GLU A 24 37.73 -13.06 55.60
C GLU A 24 37.98 -12.20 54.36
N GLY A 25 37.75 -12.72 53.16
CA GLY A 25 38.01 -11.99 51.92
C GLY A 25 37.04 -10.86 51.60
N LEU A 26 35.78 -10.95 52.03
CA LEU A 26 34.75 -9.94 51.73
C LEU A 26 34.65 -8.86 52.82
N TRP A 27 34.96 -9.19 54.09
CA TRP A 27 34.96 -8.21 55.18
C TRP A 27 36.10 -7.21 55.08
N ASP A 28 37.27 -7.61 54.56
CA ASP A 28 38.37 -6.68 54.30
C ASP A 28 38.11 -5.77 53.09
N VAL A 29 37.31 -6.22 52.12
CA VAL A 29 36.93 -5.43 50.93
C VAL A 29 35.91 -4.34 51.25
N VAL A 30 34.97 -4.59 52.17
CA VAL A 30 33.92 -3.62 52.55
C VAL A 30 34.43 -2.57 53.54
N ARG A 31 35.56 -2.82 54.23
CA ARG A 31 36.10 -1.93 55.28
C ARG A 31 37.14 -0.91 54.79
N VAL A 32 37.41 -0.83 53.50
CA VAL A 32 38.25 0.26 52.96
C VAL A 32 37.45 1.56 53.03
N ASP A 33 37.57 2.27 54.16
CA ASP A 33 37.01 3.59 54.36
C ASP A 33 37.44 4.55 53.23
N PRO A 34 36.52 5.23 52.53
CA PRO A 34 36.87 6.15 51.43
C PRO A 34 37.64 7.41 51.88
N PHE A 35 37.84 7.61 53.18
CA PHE A 35 38.25 8.90 53.73
C PHE A 35 39.77 9.07 53.95
N ILE A 36 40.60 8.05 53.69
CA ILE A 36 42.05 8.10 53.99
C ILE A 36 42.94 8.13 52.72
N ALA A 37 42.38 8.20 51.51
CA ALA A 37 43.20 8.21 50.28
C ALA A 37 43.79 9.58 49.88
N ALA A 38 43.62 10.64 50.68
CA ALA A 38 44.14 11.98 50.37
C ALA A 38 45.44 12.38 51.10
N ALA A 39 46.01 11.53 51.96
CA ALA A 39 47.27 11.83 52.65
C ALA A 39 48.36 10.85 52.21
N GLY A 40 49.18 11.28 51.25
CA GLY A 40 50.33 10.51 50.81
C GLY A 40 51.37 10.35 51.91
N THR A 41 51.84 9.11 52.12
CA THR A 41 53.25 8.83 52.45
C THR A 41 53.58 7.33 52.28
N ALA A 42 54.59 7.09 51.45
CA ALA A 42 55.62 6.06 51.47
C ALA A 42 55.33 4.63 51.99
N GLY A 43 55.48 3.67 51.08
CA GLY A 43 56.44 2.58 51.21
C GLY A 43 56.15 1.47 52.23
N GLY A 44 55.25 0.54 51.87
CA GLY A 44 55.15 -0.76 52.52
C GLY A 44 54.87 -1.85 51.47
N SER A 45 55.73 -2.86 51.37
CA SER A 45 55.61 -3.97 50.43
C SER A 45 54.45 -4.90 50.81
N SER A 46 53.31 -4.76 50.13
CA SER A 46 52.15 -5.66 50.20
C SER A 46 52.37 -6.93 49.36
N GLY A 47 53.48 -7.63 49.56
CA GLY A 47 53.88 -8.80 48.74
C GLY A 47 53.28 -10.15 49.18
N ASP A 48 52.93 -10.32 50.47
CA ASP A 48 52.72 -11.67 51.02
C ASP A 48 51.27 -12.12 51.18
N VAL A 49 50.28 -11.23 51.09
CA VAL A 49 48.86 -11.62 51.28
C VAL A 49 48.24 -12.20 50.01
N ASP A 50 48.65 -11.73 48.83
CA ASP A 50 48.12 -12.23 47.55
C ASP A 50 48.64 -13.65 47.20
N VAL A 51 49.83 -14.03 47.66
CA VAL A 51 50.40 -15.37 47.46
C VAL A 51 49.63 -16.42 48.27
N ILE A 52 49.21 -16.10 49.50
CA ILE A 52 48.52 -17.05 50.39
C ILE A 52 47.08 -17.35 49.91
N MET A 53 46.36 -16.36 49.36
CA MET A 53 45.03 -16.62 48.78
C MET A 53 45.08 -17.35 47.44
N SER A 54 46.09 -17.07 46.60
CA SER A 54 46.28 -17.76 45.31
C SER A 54 46.52 -19.26 45.50
N ASP A 55 47.38 -19.63 46.45
CA ASP A 55 47.72 -21.03 46.73
C ASP A 55 46.56 -21.80 47.38
N TYR A 56 45.75 -21.14 48.22
CA TYR A 56 44.59 -21.78 48.86
C TYR A 56 43.44 -22.04 47.88
N VAL A 57 43.19 -21.13 46.92
CA VAL A 57 42.12 -21.29 45.92
C VAL A 57 42.50 -22.34 44.88
N THR A 58 43.77 -22.42 44.47
CA THR A 58 44.24 -23.38 43.46
C THR A 58 44.32 -24.80 44.00
N THR A 59 44.87 -25.01 45.20
CA THR A 59 44.95 -26.36 45.80
C THR A 59 43.60 -26.90 46.25
N ALA A 60 42.68 -26.06 46.75
CA ALA A 60 41.31 -26.47 47.04
C ALA A 60 40.52 -26.80 45.75
N ALA A 61 40.73 -26.05 44.66
CA ALA A 61 40.05 -26.30 43.39
C ALA A 61 40.40 -27.65 42.76
N GLU A 62 41.64 -28.15 42.89
CA GLU A 62 42.04 -29.44 42.33
C GLU A 62 41.41 -30.64 43.06
N GLU A 63 41.38 -30.63 44.40
CA GLU A 63 40.65 -31.64 45.18
C GLU A 63 39.13 -31.56 44.96
N ASP A 64 38.59 -30.36 44.79
CA ASP A 64 37.18 -30.11 44.55
C ASP A 64 36.71 -30.58 43.16
N VAL A 65 37.52 -30.40 42.11
CA VAL A 65 37.21 -30.89 40.76
C VAL A 65 37.10 -32.42 40.76
N MET A 66 38.03 -33.12 41.42
CA MET A 66 38.02 -34.57 41.52
C MET A 66 36.77 -35.08 42.28
N MET A 67 36.37 -34.39 43.34
CA MET A 67 35.18 -34.74 44.12
C MET A 67 33.86 -34.42 43.39
N THR A 68 33.82 -33.31 42.64
CA THR A 68 32.69 -32.92 41.79
C THR A 68 32.47 -33.95 40.67
N GLN A 69 33.56 -34.41 40.05
CA GLN A 69 33.56 -35.49 39.07
C GLN A 69 33.13 -36.83 39.70
N GLN A 70 33.55 -37.13 40.94
CA GLN A 70 33.14 -38.32 41.66
C GLN A 70 31.64 -38.33 42.03
N MET A 71 31.10 -37.18 42.47
CA MET A 71 29.65 -37.01 42.72
C MET A 71 28.84 -37.16 41.44
N GLN A 72 29.33 -36.61 40.32
CA GLN A 72 28.73 -36.73 39.00
C GLN A 72 28.72 -38.18 38.49
N GLN A 73 29.84 -38.90 38.63
CA GLN A 73 29.95 -40.32 38.31
C GLN A 73 28.99 -41.17 39.16
N ARG A 74 28.88 -40.90 40.47
CA ARG A 74 27.92 -41.58 41.35
C ARG A 74 26.47 -41.30 40.94
N ALA A 75 26.12 -40.05 40.65
CA ALA A 75 24.78 -39.69 40.18
C ALA A 75 24.39 -40.41 38.88
N MET A 76 25.32 -40.51 37.91
CA MET A 76 25.12 -41.28 36.68
C MET A 76 24.92 -42.78 36.94
N LEU A 77 25.67 -43.36 37.88
CA LEU A 77 25.60 -44.77 38.23
C LEU A 77 24.25 -45.12 38.90
N HIS A 78 23.72 -44.24 39.75
CA HIS A 78 22.39 -44.40 40.32
C HIS A 78 21.26 -44.30 39.28
N ARG A 79 21.39 -43.41 38.28
CA ARG A 79 20.42 -43.32 37.16
C ARG A 79 20.40 -44.61 36.32
N ARG A 80 21.56 -45.17 36.00
CA ARG A 80 21.66 -46.46 35.28
C ARG A 80 21.00 -47.60 36.05
N ARG A 81 21.20 -47.66 37.38
CA ARG A 81 20.53 -48.65 38.25
C ARG A 81 19.01 -48.46 38.30
N ALA A 82 18.52 -47.22 38.38
CA ALA A 82 17.08 -46.94 38.40
C ALA A 82 16.39 -47.27 37.06
N ALA A 83 17.05 -47.02 35.93
CA ALA A 83 16.54 -47.34 34.60
C ALA A 83 16.53 -48.86 34.33
N ALA A 84 17.57 -49.58 34.74
CA ALA A 84 17.66 -51.03 34.60
C ALA A 84 16.57 -51.77 35.40
N SER A 85 16.18 -51.25 36.58
CA SER A 85 15.11 -51.83 37.41
C SER A 85 13.66 -51.52 36.92
N GLY A 86 13.50 -50.81 35.81
CA GLY A 86 12.18 -50.49 35.22
C GLY A 86 11.69 -51.46 34.15
N SER A 87 12.57 -52.29 33.58
CA SER A 87 12.28 -53.02 32.33
C SER A 87 11.80 -54.47 32.50
N ASN A 88 11.79 -55.04 33.71
CA ASN A 88 11.40 -56.44 33.91
C ASN A 88 10.17 -56.55 34.81
N GLY A 89 9.01 -56.84 34.21
CA GLY A 89 7.79 -57.09 34.98
C GLY A 89 6.53 -57.37 34.16
N ASN A 90 6.56 -58.35 33.26
CA ASN A 90 5.34 -59.05 32.81
C ASN A 90 5.35 -60.46 33.42
N GLY A 91 4.44 -60.74 34.35
CA GLY A 91 4.28 -62.08 34.94
C GLY A 91 3.25 -62.08 36.07
N MET A 92 2.10 -62.71 35.82
CA MET A 92 0.88 -62.72 36.63
C MET A 92 1.03 -63.33 38.04
N GLY A 93 0.34 -62.73 39.01
CA GLY A 93 -0.48 -63.45 40.01
C GLY A 93 0.00 -63.46 41.47
N SER A 94 -0.69 -62.68 42.33
CA SER A 94 -0.79 -62.83 43.82
C SER A 94 0.44 -62.45 44.67
N PRO A 95 0.32 -62.20 45.99
CA PRO A 95 -0.13 -61.00 46.70
C PRO A 95 0.96 -59.88 46.73
N TYR A 96 1.16 -59.19 45.60
CA TYR A 96 2.30 -58.26 45.41
C TYR A 96 2.10 -56.81 45.90
N HIS A 97 0.97 -56.44 46.51
CA HIS A 97 0.66 -55.01 46.72
C HIS A 97 1.55 -54.34 47.78
N GLN A 98 1.93 -55.04 48.86
CA GLN A 98 2.81 -54.49 49.91
C GLN A 98 4.27 -54.38 49.45
N GLN A 99 4.73 -55.30 48.60
CA GLN A 99 6.09 -55.25 48.03
C GLN A 99 6.20 -54.20 46.91
N GLN A 100 5.15 -53.98 46.11
CA GLN A 100 5.10 -52.87 45.16
C GLN A 100 5.10 -51.50 45.85
N GLN A 101 4.38 -51.33 46.96
CA GLN A 101 4.44 -50.08 47.73
C GLN A 101 5.84 -49.84 48.30
N HIS A 102 6.51 -50.87 48.82
CA HIS A 102 7.87 -50.72 49.34
C HIS A 102 8.89 -50.41 48.22
N GLN A 103 8.76 -51.03 47.04
CA GLN A 103 9.58 -50.69 45.86
C GLN A 103 9.29 -49.29 45.32
N GLN A 104 8.03 -48.84 45.35
CA GLN A 104 7.66 -47.51 44.91
C GLN A 104 8.17 -46.44 45.88
N GLN A 105 8.13 -46.70 47.18
CA GLN A 105 8.68 -45.81 48.20
C GLN A 105 10.22 -45.77 48.14
N GLN A 106 10.89 -46.88 47.85
CA GLN A 106 12.33 -46.89 47.56
C GLN A 106 12.66 -46.09 46.28
N LYS A 107 11.85 -46.21 45.21
CA LYS A 107 12.02 -45.40 44.00
C LYS A 107 11.83 -43.90 44.28
N VAL A 108 10.83 -43.53 45.09
CA VAL A 108 10.61 -42.14 45.49
C VAL A 108 11.76 -41.61 46.34
N ASN A 109 12.29 -42.41 47.27
CA ASN A 109 13.43 -42.03 48.11
C ASN A 109 14.72 -41.88 47.29
N VAL A 110 14.99 -42.78 46.34
CA VAL A 110 16.15 -42.65 45.44
C VAL A 110 16.00 -41.43 44.53
N GLN A 111 14.79 -41.15 44.05
CA GLN A 111 14.52 -39.95 43.25
C GLN A 111 14.65 -38.66 44.07
N SER A 112 14.20 -38.64 45.33
CA SER A 112 14.34 -37.47 46.19
C SER A 112 15.80 -37.25 46.58
N GLU A 113 16.55 -38.29 46.91
CA GLU A 113 17.99 -38.23 47.16
C GLU A 113 18.75 -37.75 45.93
N HIS A 114 18.41 -38.24 44.74
CA HIS A 114 19.00 -37.76 43.49
C HIS A 114 18.70 -36.28 43.24
N LYS A 115 17.46 -35.83 43.48
CA LYS A 115 17.08 -34.40 43.38
C LYS A 115 17.87 -33.54 44.38
N SER A 116 18.08 -34.03 45.60
CA SER A 116 18.85 -33.33 46.64
C SER A 116 20.33 -33.25 46.29
N LEU A 117 20.96 -34.36 45.89
CA LEU A 117 22.36 -34.39 45.44
C LEU A 117 22.59 -33.50 44.22
N HIS A 118 21.65 -33.52 43.27
CA HIS A 118 21.69 -32.66 42.10
C HIS A 118 21.55 -31.17 42.45
N SER A 119 20.70 -30.84 43.41
CA SER A 119 20.54 -29.47 43.90
C SER A 119 21.81 -28.98 44.61
N LEU A 120 22.44 -29.86 45.40
CA LEU A 120 23.71 -29.57 46.06
C LEU A 120 24.85 -29.38 45.05
N TYR A 121 24.96 -30.26 44.05
CA TYR A 121 25.94 -30.12 42.96
C TYR A 121 25.80 -28.78 42.24
N ARG A 122 24.56 -28.39 41.90
CA ARG A 122 24.28 -27.07 41.30
C ARG A 122 24.66 -25.92 42.20
N LEU A 123 24.41 -26.04 43.50
CA LEU A 123 24.77 -25.02 44.48
C LEU A 123 26.29 -24.85 44.57
N ILE A 124 27.03 -25.95 44.68
CA ILE A 124 28.50 -25.95 44.74
C ILE A 124 29.08 -25.35 43.45
N THR A 125 28.61 -25.81 42.30
CA THR A 125 29.05 -25.30 40.99
C THR A 125 28.80 -23.80 40.85
N ARG A 126 27.60 -23.32 41.22
CA ARG A 126 27.28 -21.87 41.23
C ARG A 126 28.18 -21.08 42.16
N THR A 127 28.45 -21.63 43.34
CA THR A 127 29.32 -21.00 44.34
C THR A 127 30.74 -20.88 43.81
N GLN A 128 31.28 -21.94 43.22
CA GLN A 128 32.60 -21.94 42.59
C GLN A 128 32.70 -20.90 41.48
N GLN A 129 31.71 -20.84 40.59
CA GLN A 129 31.68 -19.84 39.52
C GLN A 129 31.58 -18.41 40.05
N LEU A 130 30.79 -18.18 41.11
CA LEU A 130 30.69 -16.86 41.72
C LEU A 130 32.02 -16.44 42.37
N LEU A 131 32.69 -17.34 43.09
CA LEU A 131 33.99 -17.06 43.69
C LEU A 131 35.05 -16.77 42.62
N THR A 132 35.04 -17.54 41.53
CA THR A 132 35.93 -17.34 40.39
C THR A 132 35.68 -15.98 39.75
N LEU A 133 34.41 -15.61 39.54
CA LEU A 133 34.03 -14.28 39.05
C LEU A 133 34.53 -13.16 39.98
N LEU A 134 34.31 -13.27 41.30
CA LEU A 134 34.76 -12.27 42.27
C LEU A 134 36.28 -12.15 42.30
N HIS A 135 37.00 -13.26 42.18
CA HIS A 135 38.45 -13.27 42.09
C HIS A 135 38.95 -12.56 40.81
N ILE A 136 38.35 -12.86 39.65
CA ILE A 136 38.65 -12.20 38.38
C ILE A 136 38.38 -10.69 38.48
N LEU A 137 37.25 -10.30 39.06
CA LEU A 137 36.91 -8.89 39.25
C LEU A 137 37.93 -8.20 40.17
N ARG A 138 38.30 -8.82 41.29
CA ARG A 138 39.28 -8.28 42.24
C ARG A 138 40.65 -8.08 41.59
N THR A 139 41.20 -9.13 40.98
CA THR A 139 42.54 -9.10 40.36
C THR A 139 42.64 -8.02 39.29
N ARG A 140 41.57 -7.82 38.49
CA ARG A 140 41.53 -6.78 37.47
C ARG A 140 41.29 -5.38 38.02
N CYS A 141 40.53 -5.23 39.10
CA CYS A 141 40.32 -3.92 39.77
C CYS A 141 41.58 -3.42 40.47
N SER A 142 42.29 -4.32 41.17
CA SER A 142 43.48 -3.96 41.96
C SER A 142 44.65 -3.48 41.10
N GLY A 143 44.74 -3.92 39.84
CA GLY A 143 45.83 -3.56 38.93
C GLY A 143 45.71 -2.19 38.26
N SER A 144 44.55 -1.52 38.32
CA SER A 144 44.27 -0.28 37.57
C SER A 144 44.04 0.91 38.49
N SER A 145 45.13 1.53 38.96
CA SER A 145 45.09 2.64 39.94
C SER A 145 44.35 3.91 39.47
N SER A 146 44.11 4.07 38.16
CA SER A 146 43.46 5.26 37.58
C SER A 146 41.94 5.16 37.37
N ASN A 147 41.34 3.97 37.47
CA ASN A 147 39.91 3.74 37.13
C ASN A 147 39.02 3.36 38.33
N THR A 148 39.55 3.49 39.55
CA THR A 148 38.90 3.07 40.79
C THR A 148 37.61 3.84 41.11
N SER A 149 37.50 5.11 40.69
CA SER A 149 36.34 5.96 41.02
C SER A 149 35.03 5.51 40.37
N ASN A 150 35.04 5.19 39.08
CA ASN A 150 33.84 4.72 38.37
C ASN A 150 33.44 3.31 38.80
N MET A 151 34.41 2.44 39.09
CA MET A 151 34.10 1.09 39.57
C MET A 151 33.51 1.10 40.98
N MET A 152 33.93 2.02 41.85
CA MET A 152 33.42 2.08 43.23
C MET A 152 31.88 2.21 43.31
N VAL A 153 31.28 2.97 42.39
CA VAL A 153 29.82 3.15 42.33
C VAL A 153 29.12 1.84 41.97
N GLU A 154 29.65 1.10 40.99
CA GLU A 154 29.11 -0.18 40.54
C GLU A 154 29.33 -1.30 41.58
N TRP A 155 30.48 -1.33 42.26
CA TRP A 155 30.70 -2.21 43.41
C TRP A 155 29.74 -1.89 44.56
N GLY A 156 29.41 -0.60 44.74
CA GLY A 156 28.37 -0.16 45.65
C GLY A 156 26.99 -0.78 45.35
N LEU A 157 26.67 -1.03 44.08
CA LEU A 157 25.41 -1.68 43.68
C LEU A 157 25.39 -3.17 44.03
N LEU A 158 26.55 -3.86 43.99
CA LEU A 158 26.69 -5.23 44.47
C LEU A 158 26.63 -5.34 45.99
N SER A 159 27.02 -4.30 46.73
CA SER A 159 27.03 -4.33 48.21
C SER A 159 25.64 -4.58 48.81
N SER A 160 24.59 -4.22 48.08
CA SER A 160 23.19 -4.45 48.48
C SER A 160 22.73 -5.91 48.32
N ILE A 161 23.49 -6.75 47.63
CA ILE A 161 23.10 -8.11 47.27
C ILE A 161 23.85 -9.09 48.17
N ARG A 162 23.12 -10.00 48.82
CA ARG A 162 23.77 -11.04 49.61
C ARG A 162 24.40 -12.06 48.67
N THR A 163 25.57 -12.57 49.03
CA THR A 163 26.23 -13.64 48.27
C THR A 163 25.34 -14.87 48.13
N CYS A 164 24.53 -15.19 49.14
CA CYS A 164 23.55 -16.27 49.06
C CYS A 164 22.51 -16.05 47.95
N ASP A 165 22.12 -14.80 47.69
CA ASP A 165 21.14 -14.46 46.67
C ASP A 165 21.77 -14.60 45.27
N LEU A 166 23.05 -14.20 45.11
CA LEU A 166 23.82 -14.42 43.87
C LEU A 166 24.00 -15.90 43.52
N VAL A 167 24.20 -16.76 44.52
CA VAL A 167 24.35 -18.21 44.31
C VAL A 167 22.99 -18.89 44.08
N CYS A 168 21.96 -18.56 44.87
CA CYS A 168 20.66 -19.22 44.79
C CYS A 168 19.85 -18.76 43.58
N HIS A 169 19.93 -17.47 43.24
CA HIS A 169 19.15 -16.81 42.20
C HIS A 169 20.04 -16.05 41.21
N PRO A 170 20.93 -16.76 40.46
CA PRO A 170 21.85 -16.10 39.54
C PRO A 170 21.13 -15.23 38.52
N THR A 171 19.99 -15.69 37.99
CA THR A 171 19.17 -14.98 36.99
C THR A 171 18.53 -13.69 37.50
N ALA A 172 18.36 -13.51 38.82
CA ALA A 172 17.79 -12.28 39.38
C ALA A 172 18.82 -11.14 39.41
N HIS A 173 20.11 -11.47 39.32
CA HIS A 173 21.22 -10.53 39.48
C HIS A 173 22.19 -10.52 38.30
N THR A 174 21.94 -11.36 37.27
CA THR A 174 22.72 -11.38 36.02
C THR A 174 22.79 -10.03 35.34
N GLU A 175 21.75 -9.20 35.44
CA GLU A 175 21.78 -7.85 34.85
C GLU A 175 22.76 -6.92 35.57
N ARG A 176 22.79 -6.94 36.91
CA ARG A 176 23.72 -6.11 37.70
C ARG A 176 25.16 -6.56 37.53
N ILE A 177 25.38 -7.87 37.55
CA ILE A 177 26.70 -8.45 37.25
C ILE A 177 27.10 -8.14 35.80
N GLY A 178 26.17 -8.25 34.85
CA GLY A 178 26.38 -7.91 33.46
C GLY A 178 26.74 -6.45 33.25
N ALA A 179 26.07 -5.52 33.95
CA ALA A 179 26.40 -4.10 33.94
C ALA A 179 27.79 -3.83 34.49
N LEU A 180 28.16 -4.45 35.62
CA LEU A 180 29.51 -4.32 36.19
C LEU A 180 30.58 -4.87 35.26
N LEU A 181 30.34 -6.04 34.65
CA LEU A 181 31.23 -6.62 33.65
C LEU A 181 31.34 -5.70 32.43
N HIS A 182 30.23 -5.17 31.93
CA HIS A 182 30.22 -4.21 30.82
C HIS A 182 31.02 -2.94 31.15
N THR A 183 30.86 -2.39 32.35
CA THR A 183 31.64 -1.24 32.82
C THR A 183 33.12 -1.58 32.90
N LEU A 184 33.50 -2.74 33.45
CA LEU A 184 34.90 -3.20 33.50
C LEU A 184 35.54 -3.27 32.12
N PHE A 185 34.76 -3.73 31.15
CA PHE A 185 35.18 -3.91 29.78
C PHE A 185 35.29 -2.60 28.99
N THR A 186 34.35 -1.67 29.20
CA THR A 186 34.27 -0.36 28.53
C THR A 186 35.17 0.70 29.14
N SER A 187 35.38 0.71 30.45
CA SER A 187 36.19 1.73 31.16
C SER A 187 37.69 1.68 30.85
N ASN A 188 38.19 0.57 30.30
CA ASN A 188 39.61 0.36 29.94
C ASN A 188 39.89 0.57 28.43
N THR A 189 39.15 1.40 27.72
CA THR A 189 39.22 1.49 26.24
C THR A 189 40.21 2.52 25.69
N THR A 190 40.75 3.44 26.49
CA THR A 190 41.63 4.51 25.96
C THR A 190 43.04 4.06 25.58
N THR A 191 43.44 2.83 25.89
CA THR A 191 44.80 2.31 25.59
C THR A 191 44.73 1.07 24.69
N THR A 192 45.20 1.23 23.45
CA THR A 192 45.19 0.21 22.38
C THR A 192 45.90 -1.11 22.73
N ASN A 193 46.89 -1.08 23.63
CA ASN A 193 47.65 -2.28 24.03
C ASN A 193 46.87 -3.27 24.91
N ASN A 194 45.63 -2.97 25.33
CA ASN A 194 44.86 -3.80 26.25
C ASN A 194 43.84 -4.75 25.60
N ASN A 195 43.71 -4.77 24.27
CA ASN A 195 42.66 -5.54 23.60
C ASN A 195 42.84 -7.06 23.72
N THR A 196 44.07 -7.58 23.59
CA THR A 196 44.36 -9.03 23.74
C THR A 196 43.98 -9.54 25.13
N ASN A 197 44.32 -8.76 26.16
CA ASN A 197 43.97 -9.07 27.55
C ASN A 197 42.46 -9.13 27.79
N LYS A 198 41.65 -8.37 27.02
CA LYS A 198 40.19 -8.38 27.15
C LYS A 198 39.56 -9.60 26.48
N GLU A 199 40.10 -10.06 25.35
CA GLU A 199 39.64 -11.29 24.72
C GLU A 199 39.92 -12.50 25.60
N ASP A 200 41.12 -12.60 26.16
CA ASP A 200 41.49 -13.66 27.11
C ASP A 200 40.60 -13.65 28.35
N LEU A 201 40.31 -12.46 28.89
CA LEU A 201 39.39 -12.29 30.01
C LEU A 201 37.97 -12.74 29.65
N SER A 202 37.47 -12.37 28.46
CA SER A 202 36.14 -12.78 28.01
C SER A 202 36.04 -14.30 27.78
N ALA A 203 37.12 -14.93 27.29
CA ALA A 203 37.22 -16.37 27.10
C ALA A 203 37.30 -17.11 28.45
N MET A 204 38.06 -16.56 29.40
CA MET A 204 38.14 -17.06 30.77
C MET A 204 36.78 -16.98 31.48
N LEU A 205 36.09 -15.84 31.39
CA LEU A 205 34.75 -15.67 31.98
C LEU A 205 33.72 -16.60 31.33
N GLN A 206 33.78 -16.82 30.01
CA GLN A 206 32.88 -17.76 29.34
C GLN A 206 33.13 -19.20 29.78
N THR A 207 34.38 -19.62 29.93
CA THR A 207 34.72 -21.01 30.27
C THR A 207 34.53 -21.30 31.76
N GLN A 208 34.90 -20.37 32.62
CA GLN A 208 34.92 -20.58 34.07
C GLN A 208 33.69 -20.03 34.79
N CYS A 209 32.96 -19.07 34.20
CA CYS A 209 31.86 -18.35 34.84
C CYS A 209 30.58 -18.32 33.97
N TYR A 210 30.30 -19.38 33.21
CA TYR A 210 29.23 -19.43 32.21
C TYR A 210 27.81 -19.13 32.75
N LEU A 211 27.56 -19.31 34.06
CA LEU A 211 26.25 -18.96 34.66
C LEU A 211 26.04 -17.45 34.81
N TYR A 212 27.12 -16.68 34.86
CA TYR A 212 27.09 -15.22 35.03
C TYR A 212 27.52 -14.48 33.76
N TYR A 213 28.27 -15.14 32.88
CA TYR A 213 28.75 -14.59 31.62
C TYR A 213 28.42 -15.51 30.45
N SER A 214 27.38 -15.17 29.71
CA SER A 214 26.93 -16.02 28.61
C SER A 214 27.78 -15.86 27.35
N PRO A 215 27.76 -16.83 26.42
CA PRO A 215 28.39 -16.68 25.10
C PRO A 215 27.90 -15.42 24.37
N ALA A 216 26.64 -15.04 24.56
CA ALA A 216 26.09 -13.81 24.01
C ALA A 216 26.84 -12.58 24.54
N SER A 217 27.09 -12.51 25.85
CA SER A 217 27.86 -11.42 26.46
C SER A 217 29.29 -11.32 25.93
N ARG A 218 29.94 -12.46 25.63
CA ARG A 218 31.25 -12.49 24.97
C ARG A 218 31.21 -11.85 23.58
N TYR A 219 30.25 -12.26 22.75
CA TYR A 219 30.10 -11.70 21.42
C TYR A 219 29.72 -10.22 21.44
N VAL A 220 28.87 -9.79 22.38
CA VAL A 220 28.56 -8.36 22.61
C VAL A 220 29.83 -7.58 22.90
N HIS A 221 30.63 -8.09 23.83
CA HIS A 221 31.87 -7.45 24.22
C HIS A 221 32.89 -7.38 23.08
N ARG A 222 33.10 -8.49 22.36
CA ARG A 222 33.97 -8.52 21.17
C ARG A 222 33.51 -7.51 20.12
N GLY A 223 32.20 -7.37 19.91
CA GLY A 223 31.65 -6.35 19.01
C GLY A 223 31.97 -4.92 19.45
N TYR A 224 31.90 -4.61 20.76
CA TYR A 224 32.33 -3.30 21.27
C TYR A 224 33.83 -3.06 21.13
N VAL A 225 34.66 -4.09 21.32
CA VAL A 225 36.11 -3.99 21.11
C VAL A 225 36.41 -3.70 19.64
N ALA A 226 35.78 -4.44 18.72
CA ALA A 226 35.93 -4.23 17.28
C ALA A 226 35.45 -2.83 16.85
N LEU A 227 34.31 -2.36 17.38
CA LEU A 227 33.80 -1.01 17.09
C LEU A 227 34.75 0.09 17.59
N ASN A 228 35.24 -0.03 18.83
CA ASN A 228 36.14 0.95 19.44
C ASN A 228 37.54 0.96 18.83
N ALA A 229 37.98 -0.16 18.25
CA ALA A 229 39.22 -0.22 17.49
C ALA A 229 39.14 0.58 16.18
N HIS A 230 37.94 0.93 15.70
CA HIS A 230 37.67 1.56 14.41
C HIS A 230 38.23 0.79 13.20
N GLU A 231 38.74 -0.45 13.38
CA GLU A 231 39.41 -1.22 12.33
C GLU A 231 38.41 -1.96 11.43
N ASP A 232 37.35 -2.54 12.00
CA ASP A 232 36.37 -3.31 11.22
C ASP A 232 34.96 -3.26 11.84
N VAL A 233 34.15 -2.35 11.31
CA VAL A 233 32.73 -2.21 11.67
C VAL A 233 31.91 -3.44 11.25
N GLU A 234 32.33 -4.14 10.19
CA GLU A 234 31.65 -5.35 9.72
C GLU A 234 31.88 -6.51 10.69
N GLU A 235 33.10 -6.67 11.21
CA GLU A 235 33.40 -7.64 12.27
C GLU A 235 32.55 -7.38 13.52
N ALA A 236 32.40 -6.11 13.91
CA ALA A 236 31.56 -5.74 15.05
C ALA A 236 30.09 -6.18 14.83
N VAL A 237 29.53 -5.93 13.64
CA VAL A 237 28.18 -6.38 13.27
C VAL A 237 28.08 -7.90 13.29
N GLN A 238 29.05 -8.63 12.73
CA GLN A 238 29.06 -10.10 12.72
C GLN A 238 29.10 -10.68 14.14
N CYS A 239 29.89 -10.07 15.03
CA CYS A 239 29.91 -10.42 16.45
C CYS A 239 28.54 -10.20 17.09
N TRP A 240 27.91 -9.05 16.88
CA TRP A 240 26.58 -8.78 17.44
C TRP A 240 25.47 -9.63 16.85
N VAL A 241 25.56 -10.02 15.58
CA VAL A 241 24.65 -11.01 14.98
C VAL A 241 24.85 -12.38 15.64
N ALA A 242 26.09 -12.79 15.93
CA ALA A 242 26.37 -14.01 16.68
C ALA A 242 25.82 -13.95 18.12
N ALA A 243 25.91 -12.79 18.78
CA ALA A 243 25.27 -12.56 20.07
C ALA A 243 23.74 -12.69 19.98
N ALA A 244 23.12 -12.09 18.96
CA ALA A 244 21.68 -12.13 18.76
C ALA A 244 21.14 -13.55 18.54
N LYS A 245 21.92 -14.47 17.94
CA LYS A 245 21.57 -15.90 17.84
C LYS A 245 21.48 -16.60 19.19
N CYS A 246 22.16 -16.07 20.21
CA CYS A 246 22.21 -16.61 21.56
C CYS A 246 21.12 -16.00 22.47
N TRP A 247 20.59 -14.83 22.15
CA TRP A 247 19.53 -14.17 22.92
C TRP A 247 18.17 -14.84 22.76
N ARG A 248 17.87 -15.79 23.65
CA ARG A 248 16.61 -16.56 23.64
C ARG A 248 15.66 -16.21 24.79
N SER A 249 16.10 -15.37 25.73
CA SER A 249 15.29 -14.93 26.86
C SER A 249 14.58 -13.61 26.52
N PRO A 250 13.23 -13.57 26.52
CA PRO A 250 12.48 -12.34 26.29
C PRO A 250 12.81 -11.23 27.29
N GLY A 251 12.99 -11.59 28.57
CA GLY A 251 13.29 -10.63 29.64
C GLY A 251 14.64 -9.92 29.45
N LEU A 252 15.61 -10.57 28.80
CA LEU A 252 16.88 -9.96 28.45
C LEU A 252 16.71 -8.85 27.39
N ILE A 253 15.85 -9.10 26.40
CA ILE A 253 15.64 -8.19 25.26
C ILE A 253 14.75 -7.02 25.60
N LEU A 254 13.68 -7.27 26.35
CA LEU A 254 12.77 -6.23 26.83
C LEU A 254 13.45 -5.32 27.87
N GLY A 255 14.56 -5.78 28.47
CA GLY A 255 15.08 -5.27 29.73
C GLY A 255 14.19 -5.75 30.88
N SER A 256 14.75 -5.99 32.07
CA SER A 256 13.97 -6.39 33.23
C SER A 256 12.75 -5.48 33.39
N PHE A 257 11.58 -6.08 33.17
CA PHE A 257 10.30 -5.60 33.65
C PHE A 257 10.39 -5.57 35.17
N GLY A 258 10.96 -4.49 35.70
CA GLY A 258 10.86 -4.14 37.11
C GLY A 258 9.38 -4.02 37.43
N ALA A 259 8.83 -5.08 38.01
CA ALA A 259 7.43 -5.16 38.38
C ALA A 259 7.07 -3.98 39.29
N ALA A 260 6.15 -3.14 38.80
CA ALA A 260 5.13 -2.46 39.61
C ALA A 260 5.57 -1.47 40.71
N THR A 261 6.70 -0.76 40.60
CA THR A 261 6.92 0.47 41.38
C THR A 261 7.00 1.68 40.44
N GLY A 262 5.89 2.43 40.36
CA GLY A 262 5.64 3.48 39.37
C GLY A 262 6.49 4.75 39.48
N ASN A 263 7.81 4.63 39.45
CA ASN A 263 8.72 5.78 39.45
C ASN A 263 9.51 5.83 38.13
N THR A 264 8.94 6.49 37.12
CA THR A 264 9.37 6.47 35.71
C THR A 264 10.60 7.32 35.39
N ASN A 265 11.17 8.06 36.35
CA ASN A 265 12.19 9.08 36.05
C ASN A 265 13.64 8.61 36.25
N SER A 266 13.86 7.37 36.73
CA SER A 266 15.20 6.81 36.99
C SER A 266 15.56 5.58 36.15
N ALA A 267 14.72 5.21 35.18
CA ALA A 267 14.88 4.00 34.36
C ALA A 267 15.82 4.15 33.15
N SER A 268 16.54 5.27 33.05
CA SER A 268 17.51 5.53 31.97
C SER A 268 18.78 4.66 32.04
N SER A 269 18.96 3.87 33.11
CA SER A 269 20.20 3.13 33.38
C SER A 269 20.19 1.64 33.03
N SER A 270 19.03 1.00 32.77
CA SER A 270 18.99 -0.42 32.37
C SER A 270 18.51 -0.57 30.92
N LEU A 271 19.30 -0.06 29.98
CA LEU A 271 19.07 -0.31 28.55
C LEU A 271 19.30 -1.80 28.27
N SER A 272 18.36 -2.45 27.60
CA SER A 272 18.54 -3.84 27.17
C SER A 272 19.82 -3.99 26.31
N PRO A 273 20.52 -5.13 26.35
CA PRO A 273 21.73 -5.34 25.55
C PRO A 273 21.51 -5.08 24.06
N LEU A 274 20.32 -5.41 23.54
CA LEU A 274 19.91 -5.11 22.17
C LEU A 274 19.91 -3.60 21.91
N THR A 275 19.26 -2.82 22.77
CA THR A 275 19.17 -1.36 22.61
C THR A 275 20.53 -0.68 22.74
N GLN A 276 21.41 -1.18 23.61
CA GLN A 276 22.79 -0.67 23.70
C GLN A 276 23.56 -0.90 22.40
N VAL A 277 23.50 -2.12 21.84
CA VAL A 277 24.13 -2.46 20.56
C VAL A 277 23.54 -1.63 19.42
N CYS A 278 22.22 -1.48 19.37
CA CYS A 278 21.56 -0.69 18.34
C CYS A 278 21.95 0.80 18.41
N ARG A 279 22.07 1.36 19.62
CA ARG A 279 22.58 2.72 19.83
C ARG A 279 24.02 2.86 19.34
N ALA A 280 24.91 1.94 19.73
CA ALA A 280 26.31 1.99 19.29
C ALA A 280 26.46 1.88 17.76
N LEU A 281 25.64 1.05 17.12
CA LEU A 281 25.57 0.97 15.65
C LEU A 281 25.00 2.25 15.02
N ALA A 282 23.99 2.85 15.62
CA ALA A 282 23.40 4.10 15.15
C ALA A 282 24.40 5.25 15.23
N ASP A 283 25.21 5.31 16.30
CA ASP A 283 26.25 6.32 16.49
C ASP A 283 27.34 6.26 15.40
N VAL A 284 27.60 5.06 14.84
CA VAL A 284 28.54 4.84 13.72
C VAL A 284 27.84 4.90 12.35
N GLY A 285 26.52 5.14 12.31
CA GLY A 285 25.72 5.24 11.08
C GLY A 285 25.46 3.89 10.38
N GLN A 286 25.56 2.78 11.10
CA GLN A 286 25.46 1.41 10.58
C GLN A 286 24.08 0.79 10.79
N TYR A 287 23.09 1.41 10.17
CA TYR A 287 21.68 1.00 10.28
C TYR A 287 21.40 -0.40 9.70
N VAL A 288 22.18 -0.84 8.71
CA VAL A 288 22.09 -2.20 8.15
C VAL A 288 22.40 -3.25 9.23
N GLY A 289 23.40 -3.00 10.07
CA GLY A 289 23.75 -3.87 11.19
C GLY A 289 22.62 -3.96 12.22
N ILE A 290 21.97 -2.84 12.53
CA ILE A 290 20.83 -2.79 13.47
C ILE A 290 19.72 -3.73 12.98
N VAL A 291 19.37 -3.66 11.70
CA VAL A 291 18.35 -4.52 11.10
C VAL A 291 18.73 -5.99 11.22
N GLN A 292 19.97 -6.37 10.90
CA GLN A 292 20.43 -7.75 10.98
C GLN A 292 20.37 -8.29 12.42
N VAL A 293 20.87 -7.52 13.39
CA VAL A 293 20.89 -7.90 14.81
C VAL A 293 19.46 -8.06 15.33
N CYS A 294 18.59 -7.08 15.12
CA CYS A 294 17.20 -7.11 15.57
C CYS A 294 16.38 -8.23 14.91
N LEU A 295 16.51 -8.44 13.60
CA LEU A 295 15.76 -9.52 12.91
C LEU A 295 16.31 -10.92 13.27
N THR A 296 17.62 -11.06 13.51
CA THR A 296 18.20 -12.29 14.07
C THR A 296 17.62 -12.58 15.45
N CYS A 297 17.55 -11.56 16.31
CA CYS A 297 16.99 -11.69 17.64
C CYS A 297 15.50 -12.03 17.61
N ALA A 298 14.71 -11.32 16.80
CA ALA A 298 13.29 -11.57 16.58
C ALA A 298 13.00 -13.01 16.12
N ALA A 299 13.88 -13.59 15.29
CA ALA A 299 13.73 -14.95 14.78
C ALA A 299 13.75 -16.00 15.91
N ASN A 300 14.40 -15.74 17.04
CA ASN A 300 14.44 -16.66 18.18
C ASN A 300 13.08 -16.78 18.91
N PHE A 301 12.20 -15.79 18.76
CA PHE A 301 10.91 -15.74 19.47
C PHE A 301 9.73 -16.22 18.62
N GLY A 302 9.92 -16.42 17.30
CA GLY A 302 8.88 -16.74 16.33
C GLY A 302 8.39 -18.20 16.25
N GLY A 303 8.63 -19.02 17.27
CA GLY A 303 8.02 -20.36 17.44
C GLY A 303 8.47 -21.48 16.48
N CYS A 304 9.17 -21.17 15.38
CA CYS A 304 9.83 -22.18 14.57
C CYS A 304 11.18 -22.50 15.21
N ALA A 305 11.32 -23.71 15.76
CA ALA A 305 12.64 -24.26 16.04
C ALA A 305 13.41 -24.25 14.72
N VAL A 306 14.31 -23.28 14.56
CA VAL A 306 15.31 -23.32 13.49
C VAL A 306 16.11 -24.58 13.77
N VAL A 307 15.77 -25.66 13.06
CA VAL A 307 16.63 -26.83 12.97
C VAL A 307 17.87 -26.30 12.25
N VAL A 308 18.86 -25.87 13.04
CA VAL A 308 20.21 -25.63 12.55
C VAL A 308 20.70 -26.98 12.05
N ARG A 309 20.44 -27.28 10.77
CA ARG A 309 21.21 -28.28 10.05
C ARG A 309 22.60 -27.69 9.97
N SER A 310 23.51 -28.21 10.78
CA SER A 310 24.94 -28.00 10.59
C SER A 310 25.29 -28.45 9.17
N GLN A 311 25.43 -27.49 8.26
CA GLN A 311 26.04 -27.69 6.95
C GLN A 311 27.46 -28.23 7.20
N THR A 312 27.64 -29.51 6.94
CA THR A 312 28.94 -30.20 6.90
C THR A 312 29.13 -30.68 5.47
N ASP A 313 29.23 -29.73 4.54
CA ASP A 313 29.64 -30.00 3.16
C ASP A 313 31.03 -29.42 2.96
N TYR A 314 32.06 -30.15 3.39
CA TYR A 314 33.43 -30.16 2.85
C TYR A 314 34.19 -31.33 3.48
N SER A 315 34.16 -32.50 2.84
CA SER A 315 35.17 -33.56 2.96
C SER A 315 34.97 -34.61 1.87
N THR A 316 35.61 -34.42 0.72
CA THR A 316 36.01 -35.52 -0.16
C THR A 316 37.41 -35.21 -0.72
N ALA A 317 38.26 -36.23 -0.66
CA ALA A 317 39.60 -36.40 -1.24
C ALA A 317 40.82 -36.27 -0.29
N LEU A 318 41.54 -37.40 -0.22
CA LEU A 318 42.89 -37.68 0.33
C LEU A 318 42.97 -37.79 1.86
N GLY A 319 43.42 -38.88 2.49
CA GLY A 319 43.99 -40.14 2.07
C GLY A 319 44.31 -40.95 3.34
N SER A 320 44.17 -42.27 3.24
CA SER A 320 44.38 -43.24 4.33
C SER A 320 45.82 -43.23 4.89
N SER A 321 45.98 -43.12 6.22
CA SER A 321 46.95 -43.89 7.01
C SER A 321 46.72 -43.68 8.50
N GLY A 322 46.55 -44.76 9.26
CA GLY A 322 46.26 -44.71 10.70
C GLY A 322 47.48 -44.34 11.55
N ASN A 323 47.24 -43.85 12.77
CA ASN A 323 47.52 -44.56 14.02
C ASN A 323 47.06 -43.73 15.23
N ASN A 324 46.84 -44.44 16.34
CA ASN A 324 46.41 -43.98 17.67
C ASN A 324 46.89 -42.58 18.14
N GLY A 325 45.95 -41.84 18.72
CA GLY A 325 46.21 -40.69 19.58
C GLY A 325 44.92 -40.23 20.26
N GLY A 326 44.68 -40.70 21.48
CA GLY A 326 43.51 -40.30 22.28
C GLY A 326 43.58 -38.82 22.63
N SER A 327 42.62 -38.05 22.11
CA SER A 327 42.29 -36.72 22.61
C SER A 327 40.91 -36.80 23.25
N GLY A 328 40.86 -36.62 24.56
CA GLY A 328 39.64 -36.59 25.36
C GLY A 328 38.83 -35.35 25.02
N ASN A 329 37.91 -35.47 24.08
CA ASN A 329 36.80 -34.54 23.97
C ASN A 329 35.89 -34.77 25.18
N VAL A 330 35.83 -33.77 26.07
CA VAL A 330 34.82 -33.68 27.12
C VAL A 330 33.47 -33.63 26.41
N GLU A 331 32.74 -34.75 26.41
CA GLU A 331 31.32 -34.78 26.04
C GLU A 331 30.57 -33.88 27.02
N GLU A 332 30.32 -32.65 26.58
CA GLU A 332 29.43 -31.70 27.25
C GLU A 332 28.05 -32.35 27.39
N MET A 333 27.58 -32.50 28.63
CA MET A 333 26.44 -33.36 28.91
C MET A 333 25.14 -32.71 28.43
N ALA A 334 24.37 -33.43 27.61
CA ALA A 334 23.11 -32.99 26.99
C ALA A 334 22.02 -32.44 27.93
N TRP A 335 22.16 -32.58 29.26
CA TRP A 335 21.25 -31.99 30.25
C TRP A 335 21.66 -30.59 30.74
N GLU A 336 22.91 -30.16 30.52
CA GLU A 336 23.34 -28.77 30.76
C GLU A 336 22.89 -27.84 29.63
N CYS A 337 22.80 -28.35 28.40
CA CYS A 337 22.44 -27.61 27.18
C CYS A 337 21.02 -26.99 27.16
N GLY A 338 20.16 -27.27 28.16
CA GLY A 338 18.77 -26.83 28.19
C GLY A 338 18.38 -25.92 29.37
N LEU A 339 19.32 -25.60 30.27
CA LEU A 339 19.02 -24.82 31.49
C LEU A 339 19.50 -23.37 31.43
N TYR A 340 20.50 -23.09 30.58
CA TYR A 340 21.09 -21.79 30.38
C TYR A 340 21.48 -21.75 28.90
N GLU A 341 20.92 -20.79 28.15
CA GLU A 341 21.13 -20.53 26.71
C GLU A 341 21.84 -21.66 25.91
N ASN A 342 21.10 -22.42 25.08
CA ASN A 342 21.66 -23.50 24.25
C ASN A 342 23.03 -23.13 23.66
N ALA A 343 24.10 -23.72 24.18
CA ALA A 343 25.46 -23.51 23.69
C ALA A 343 25.54 -23.90 22.21
N VAL A 344 25.98 -22.94 21.38
CA VAL A 344 26.41 -23.21 20.00
C VAL A 344 27.88 -23.62 20.09
N ALA A 345 28.23 -24.78 19.54
CA ALA A 345 29.60 -25.27 19.53
C ALA A 345 30.55 -24.26 18.85
N PRO A 346 31.76 -24.02 19.37
CA PRO A 346 32.71 -23.06 18.80
C PRO A 346 33.21 -23.54 17.43
N THR A 347 33.05 -22.71 16.41
CA THR A 347 33.67 -22.91 15.08
C THR A 347 34.94 -22.08 15.03
N THR A 348 36.09 -22.73 14.87
CA THR A 348 37.40 -22.09 14.69
C THR A 348 37.48 -21.44 13.30
N MET A 349 37.52 -20.10 13.25
CA MET A 349 37.84 -19.36 12.03
C MET A 349 39.35 -19.33 11.83
N THR A 350 39.82 -19.85 10.68
CA THR A 350 41.17 -19.62 10.15
C THR A 350 41.09 -18.66 8.97
N SER A 351 42.05 -17.76 8.89
CA SER A 351 42.16 -16.71 7.88
C SER A 351 42.37 -17.27 6.47
N VAL A 352 41.69 -16.68 5.49
CA VAL A 352 41.94 -16.93 4.06
C VAL A 352 42.34 -15.63 3.39
N GLY A 353 43.51 -15.66 2.75
CA GLY A 353 44.07 -14.58 1.97
C GLY A 353 43.36 -14.36 0.64
N VAL A 354 43.52 -13.13 0.16
CA VAL A 354 43.03 -12.58 -1.10
C VAL A 354 43.47 -13.41 -2.31
N GLY A 355 42.51 -13.82 -3.14
CA GLY A 355 42.73 -14.45 -4.45
C GLY A 355 41.71 -13.96 -5.46
N VAL A 356 42.18 -13.16 -6.42
CA VAL A 356 41.43 -12.65 -7.58
C VAL A 356 41.25 -13.78 -8.61
N GLY A 357 40.02 -14.02 -9.07
CA GLY A 357 39.72 -15.01 -10.11
C GLY A 357 38.42 -14.72 -10.85
N VAL A 358 38.54 -14.31 -12.10
CA VAL A 358 37.48 -14.10 -13.10
C VAL A 358 36.98 -15.45 -13.62
N SER A 359 35.66 -15.65 -13.76
CA SER A 359 35.09 -16.56 -14.78
C SER A 359 33.59 -16.31 -15.06
N THR A 360 33.29 -16.33 -16.35
CA THR A 360 31.99 -16.21 -17.06
C THR A 360 31.03 -17.38 -16.84
N PRO A 361 29.71 -17.21 -17.03
CA PRO A 361 28.75 -18.31 -16.91
C PRO A 361 28.49 -19.02 -18.25
N THR A 362 28.56 -20.36 -18.23
CA THR A 362 28.02 -21.24 -19.27
C THR A 362 26.65 -21.78 -18.86
N ASN A 363 25.71 -21.63 -19.78
CA ASN A 363 24.31 -22.03 -19.73
C ASN A 363 24.13 -23.53 -20.00
N SER A 364 23.28 -24.19 -19.21
CA SER A 364 22.56 -25.43 -19.56
C SER A 364 21.36 -25.50 -18.61
N GLY A 365 20.08 -25.47 -19.04
CA GLY A 365 19.51 -26.10 -20.22
C GLY A 365 18.89 -27.44 -19.81
N ALA A 366 17.74 -27.43 -19.13
CA ALA A 366 16.98 -28.63 -18.84
C ALA A 366 15.48 -28.38 -19.03
N THR A 367 14.98 -29.00 -20.09
CA THR A 367 13.61 -29.09 -20.59
C THR A 367 12.77 -30.10 -19.80
N ALA A 368 11.54 -29.72 -19.46
CA ALA A 368 10.38 -30.62 -19.31
C ALA A 368 9.14 -29.73 -19.53
N GLY A 369 8.20 -30.00 -20.42
CA GLY A 369 7.66 -31.30 -20.81
C GLY A 369 6.17 -31.25 -20.43
N ALA A 370 5.33 -31.02 -21.44
CA ALA A 370 3.93 -30.62 -21.34
C ALA A 370 3.01 -31.67 -20.68
N GLY A 371 1.90 -31.18 -20.10
CA GLY A 371 0.78 -31.99 -19.65
C GLY A 371 -0.44 -31.11 -19.38
N GLY A 372 -1.16 -30.75 -20.44
CA GLY A 372 -2.45 -30.06 -20.35
C GLY A 372 -3.58 -31.04 -20.03
N PHE A 373 -4.55 -30.60 -19.23
CA PHE A 373 -5.93 -31.07 -19.28
C PHE A 373 -6.86 -29.91 -18.93
N SER A 374 -7.93 -29.80 -19.71
CA SER A 374 -8.92 -28.74 -19.70
C SER A 374 -10.30 -29.30 -19.37
N TYR A 375 -11.17 -28.39 -18.91
CA TYR A 375 -12.63 -28.42 -18.76
C TYR A 375 -13.30 -29.22 -17.62
N GLY A 376 -14.18 -28.50 -16.91
CA GLY A 376 -15.22 -29.04 -16.04
C GLY A 376 -15.95 -27.94 -15.25
N GLY A 377 -16.83 -27.20 -15.92
CA GLY A 377 -17.77 -26.26 -15.27
C GLY A 377 -19.05 -26.95 -14.77
N GLY A 378 -19.68 -26.31 -13.78
CA GLY A 378 -20.99 -26.64 -13.21
C GLY A 378 -21.04 -26.12 -11.77
N GLY A 379 -21.88 -25.19 -11.33
CA GLY A 379 -23.21 -24.82 -11.80
C GLY A 379 -24.27 -25.63 -11.05
N ALA A 380 -24.54 -25.30 -9.78
CA ALA A 380 -25.77 -25.73 -9.10
C ALA A 380 -26.11 -24.82 -7.91
N SER A 381 -27.28 -24.21 -8.00
CA SER A 381 -28.01 -23.47 -6.98
C SER A 381 -28.52 -24.37 -5.86
N THR A 382 -28.57 -23.87 -4.62
CA THR A 382 -29.55 -24.32 -3.62
C THR A 382 -29.97 -23.18 -2.70
N THR A 383 -31.27 -23.12 -2.50
CA THR A 383 -32.12 -22.15 -1.82
C THR A 383 -32.28 -22.40 -0.31
N THR A 384 -32.53 -21.31 0.45
CA THR A 384 -33.30 -21.17 1.72
C THR A 384 -32.72 -21.71 3.06
N PRO A 385 -33.20 -21.24 4.24
CA PRO A 385 -33.62 -19.87 4.63
C PRO A 385 -33.13 -19.41 6.05
N LEU A 386 -33.25 -18.09 6.25
CA LEU A 386 -33.55 -17.31 7.47
C LEU A 386 -33.45 -17.98 8.86
N ARG A 387 -32.62 -17.38 9.75
CA ARG A 387 -32.91 -17.33 11.20
C ARG A 387 -32.39 -16.04 11.83
N SER A 388 -33.32 -15.31 12.44
CA SER A 388 -33.14 -14.13 13.27
C SER A 388 -32.57 -14.48 14.65
N THR A 389 -31.83 -13.55 15.27
CA THR A 389 -31.88 -13.24 16.72
C THR A 389 -31.00 -12.04 17.10
N ILE A 390 -31.66 -10.94 17.48
CA ILE A 390 -31.44 -10.00 18.61
C ILE A 390 -30.08 -10.03 19.33
N PRO A 391 -29.39 -8.89 19.53
CA PRO A 391 -28.29 -8.77 20.48
C PRO A 391 -28.79 -8.34 21.88
N SER A 392 -28.43 -9.10 22.91
CA SER A 392 -28.63 -8.73 24.32
C SER A 392 -27.33 -8.22 24.93
N THR A 393 -27.42 -7.00 25.45
CA THR A 393 -26.51 -6.34 26.38
C THR A 393 -26.52 -7.04 27.73
N ALA A 394 -25.35 -7.23 28.35
CA ALA A 394 -25.22 -7.40 29.80
C ALA A 394 -23.79 -7.13 30.28
N THR A 395 -23.64 -5.97 30.92
CA THR A 395 -22.61 -5.61 31.88
C THR A 395 -22.79 -6.44 33.16
N ALA A 396 -21.72 -7.01 33.72
CA ALA A 396 -21.69 -7.39 35.13
C ALA A 396 -20.25 -7.49 35.66
N SER A 397 -19.95 -6.59 36.59
CA SER A 397 -18.88 -6.65 37.59
C SER A 397 -19.05 -7.88 38.49
N ASN A 398 -17.95 -8.45 39.01
CA ASN A 398 -18.02 -9.21 40.25
C ASN A 398 -16.71 -9.15 41.04
N ALA A 399 -16.87 -8.82 42.32
CA ALA A 399 -15.88 -8.84 43.38
C ALA A 399 -16.16 -10.02 44.34
N LEU A 400 -15.07 -10.54 44.92
CA LEU A 400 -14.91 -11.35 46.15
C LEU A 400 -15.97 -12.42 46.53
N ALA A 401 -15.52 -13.68 46.68
CA ALA A 401 -15.48 -14.39 47.97
C ALA A 401 -14.90 -15.82 47.92
N LEU A 402 -14.04 -16.11 48.91
CA LEU A 402 -13.90 -17.33 49.74
C LEU A 402 -13.48 -18.71 49.14
N ARG A 403 -12.26 -19.10 49.58
CA ARG A 403 -11.71 -20.44 49.90
C ARG A 403 -12.62 -21.66 49.66
N THR A 404 -12.21 -22.49 48.71
CA THR A 404 -12.42 -23.96 48.73
C THR A 404 -11.15 -24.68 48.23
N THR A 405 -10.87 -25.85 48.81
CA THR A 405 -9.71 -26.71 48.54
C THR A 405 -9.78 -27.35 47.15
N PRO A 406 -8.66 -27.47 46.38
CA PRO A 406 -8.73 -27.94 45.00
C PRO A 406 -8.70 -29.46 44.88
N THR A 407 -9.59 -29.99 44.04
CA THR A 407 -9.63 -31.38 43.54
C THR A 407 -8.72 -31.56 42.31
N PRO A 408 -8.35 -32.81 41.93
CA PRO A 408 -7.30 -33.10 40.93
C PRO A 408 -7.60 -32.69 39.46
N GLN A 409 -8.70 -32.00 39.19
CA GLN A 409 -9.10 -31.59 37.83
C GLN A 409 -8.70 -30.13 37.49
N GLN A 410 -8.27 -29.32 38.46
CA GLN A 410 -7.77 -27.95 38.25
C GLN A 410 -6.30 -27.85 37.79
N GLN A 411 -5.52 -28.93 37.82
CA GLN A 411 -4.12 -28.93 37.37
C GLN A 411 -3.95 -28.94 35.83
N ARG A 412 -4.99 -29.30 35.07
CA ARG A 412 -4.97 -29.23 33.59
C ARG A 412 -5.29 -27.82 33.04
N SER A 413 -6.00 -26.99 33.79
CA SER A 413 -6.33 -25.61 33.37
C SER A 413 -5.21 -24.60 33.68
N ALA A 414 -4.39 -24.86 34.71
CA ALA A 414 -3.24 -24.02 35.04
C ALA A 414 -2.09 -24.16 34.03
N THR A 415 -1.95 -25.34 33.42
CA THR A 415 -0.92 -25.60 32.38
C THR A 415 -1.25 -24.89 31.06
N SER A 416 -2.52 -24.83 30.66
CA SER A 416 -2.94 -24.05 29.48
C SER A 416 -2.81 -22.53 29.66
N ALA A 417 -3.10 -22.01 30.87
CA ALA A 417 -2.93 -20.59 31.17
C ALA A 417 -1.44 -20.16 31.19
N SER A 418 -0.55 -21.00 31.72
CA SER A 418 0.89 -20.73 31.69
C SER A 418 1.47 -20.75 30.26
N ALA A 419 0.94 -21.61 29.38
CA ALA A 419 1.35 -21.65 27.98
C ALA A 419 0.96 -20.36 27.23
N SER A 420 -0.27 -19.85 27.44
CA SER A 420 -0.72 -18.60 26.81
C SER A 420 0.07 -17.36 27.25
N THR A 421 0.51 -17.27 28.52
CA THR A 421 1.33 -16.14 28.98
C THR A 421 2.75 -16.18 28.40
N THR A 422 3.28 -17.37 28.12
CA THR A 422 4.62 -17.48 27.52
C THR A 422 4.65 -17.15 26.03
N THR A 423 3.54 -17.34 25.30
CA THR A 423 3.43 -16.93 23.91
C THR A 423 3.34 -15.40 23.80
N THR A 424 2.57 -14.75 24.67
CA THR A 424 2.44 -13.28 24.67
C THR A 424 3.77 -12.59 24.94
N ILE A 425 4.56 -13.08 25.90
CA ILE A 425 5.88 -12.49 26.22
C ILE A 425 6.88 -12.64 25.05
N LYS A 426 6.83 -13.76 24.31
CA LYS A 426 7.67 -13.94 23.11
C LYS A 426 7.25 -13.01 21.98
N ASP A 427 5.94 -12.85 21.78
CA ASP A 427 5.40 -11.90 20.81
C ASP A 427 5.76 -10.45 21.18
N GLU A 428 5.72 -10.09 22.47
CA GLU A 428 6.19 -8.78 22.97
C GLU A 428 7.67 -8.54 22.71
N ALA A 429 8.55 -9.51 22.97
CA ALA A 429 9.98 -9.38 22.67
C ALA A 429 10.26 -9.27 21.16
N ARG A 430 9.49 -10.00 20.34
CA ARG A 430 9.54 -9.87 18.88
C ARG A 430 9.10 -8.47 18.44
N GLN A 431 7.97 -7.99 18.96
CA GLN A 431 7.44 -6.66 18.70
C GLN A 431 8.43 -5.58 19.11
N TYR A 432 9.13 -5.76 20.23
CA TYR A 432 10.17 -4.85 20.69
C TYR A 432 11.31 -4.75 19.68
N CYS A 433 11.85 -5.88 19.20
CA CYS A 433 12.89 -5.89 18.17
C CYS A 433 12.44 -5.14 16.90
N TYR A 434 11.20 -5.37 16.47
CA TYR A 434 10.63 -4.68 15.32
C TYR A 434 10.48 -3.17 15.57
N ASN A 435 9.94 -2.77 16.71
CA ASN A 435 9.81 -1.36 17.10
C ASN A 435 11.17 -0.66 17.18
N THR A 436 12.22 -1.33 17.65
CA THR A 436 13.59 -0.78 17.66
C THR A 436 14.09 -0.50 16.24
N ILE A 437 13.85 -1.41 15.29
CA ILE A 437 14.18 -1.16 13.88
C ILE A 437 13.39 0.05 13.35
N LEU A 438 12.08 0.09 13.60
CA LEU A 438 11.21 1.16 13.12
C LEU A 438 11.63 2.53 13.68
N GLN A 439 11.99 2.59 14.96
CA GLN A 439 12.48 3.81 15.60
C GLN A 439 13.74 4.33 14.90
N HIS A 440 14.73 3.48 14.66
CA HIS A 440 15.96 3.90 13.98
C HIS A 440 15.75 4.27 12.51
N ILE A 441 14.82 3.61 11.81
CA ILE A 441 14.42 4.03 10.45
C ILE A 441 13.76 5.41 10.50
N SER A 442 12.89 5.66 11.48
CA SER A 442 12.26 6.97 11.67
C SER A 442 13.31 8.04 11.96
N ASP A 443 14.25 7.80 12.88
CA ASP A 443 15.35 8.72 13.19
C ASP A 443 16.20 9.01 11.94
N LEU A 444 16.50 7.98 11.14
CA LEU A 444 17.22 8.12 9.87
C LEU A 444 16.44 8.98 8.88
N ILE A 445 15.13 8.79 8.74
CA ILE A 445 14.29 9.62 7.85
C ILE A 445 14.24 11.07 8.36
N HIS A 446 14.07 11.31 9.66
CA HIS A 446 14.08 12.66 10.23
C HIS A 446 15.44 13.36 10.03
N SER A 447 16.55 12.62 10.07
CA SER A 447 17.88 13.17 9.76
C SER A 447 18.01 13.59 8.28
N THR A 448 17.36 12.87 7.35
CA THR A 448 17.38 13.19 5.91
C THR A 448 16.53 14.44 5.58
N THR A 449 15.38 14.60 6.24
CA THR A 449 14.46 15.73 5.98
C THR A 449 14.96 17.03 6.57
N THR A 450 15.51 17.00 7.80
CA THR A 450 16.09 18.17 8.47
C THR A 450 17.28 18.74 7.70
N THR A 451 18.19 17.88 7.22
CA THR A 451 19.38 18.31 6.46
C THR A 451 19.02 18.99 5.14
N SER A 452 17.91 18.60 4.51
CA SER A 452 17.48 19.14 3.21
C SER A 452 16.93 20.57 3.28
N SER A 453 16.54 21.04 4.47
CA SER A 453 15.89 22.35 4.64
C SER A 453 16.87 23.50 4.95
N SER A 454 18.11 23.18 5.38
CA SER A 454 18.99 24.18 5.99
C SER A 454 20.22 24.60 5.16
N ASN A 455 20.52 23.98 4.02
CA ASN A 455 21.69 24.39 3.20
C ASN A 455 21.49 24.10 1.71
N ASN A 456 21.26 25.16 0.92
CA ASN A 456 21.14 25.08 -0.54
C ASN A 456 22.49 24.93 -1.28
N ASN A 457 23.63 24.85 -0.59
CA ASN A 457 24.94 24.74 -1.21
C ASN A 457 25.73 23.55 -0.63
N ASN A 458 26.07 22.60 -1.52
CA ASN A 458 26.96 21.43 -1.37
C ASN A 458 26.38 20.08 -0.86
N GLY A 459 26.11 19.16 -1.81
CA GLY A 459 26.57 17.76 -1.85
C GLY A 459 26.11 16.71 -0.81
N GLY A 460 25.66 17.09 0.38
CA GLY A 460 25.48 16.15 1.51
C GLY A 460 24.20 15.29 1.49
N SER A 461 23.12 15.71 0.82
CA SER A 461 21.82 15.01 0.90
C SER A 461 21.79 13.64 0.18
N SER A 462 22.79 13.33 -0.65
CA SER A 462 22.85 12.07 -1.39
C SER A 462 23.22 10.86 -0.51
N SER A 463 24.08 11.04 0.51
CA SER A 463 24.60 9.93 1.33
C SER A 463 23.52 9.32 2.23
N ASN A 464 22.75 10.14 2.95
CA ASN A 464 21.75 9.64 3.90
C ASN A 464 20.60 8.93 3.17
N ASN A 465 20.22 9.42 1.99
CA ASN A 465 19.26 8.73 1.13
C ASN A 465 19.77 7.35 0.73
N LYS A 466 21.05 7.22 0.32
CA LYS A 466 21.67 5.93 -0.02
C LYS A 466 21.65 4.96 1.18
N VAL A 467 21.98 5.43 2.38
CA VAL A 467 21.95 4.62 3.62
C VAL A 467 20.53 4.15 3.94
N LEU A 468 19.53 5.03 3.79
CA LEU A 468 18.12 4.65 3.96
C LEU A 468 17.70 3.58 2.94
N ARG A 469 18.08 3.72 1.66
CA ARG A 469 17.79 2.71 0.62
C ARG A 469 18.41 1.36 1.00
N GLN A 470 19.68 1.37 1.39
CA GLN A 470 20.42 0.17 1.75
C GLN A 470 19.83 -0.52 2.99
N THR A 471 19.39 0.27 3.98
CA THR A 471 18.76 -0.24 5.21
C THR A 471 17.41 -0.90 4.90
N LEU A 472 16.56 -0.26 4.10
CA LEU A 472 15.27 -0.82 3.67
C LEU A 472 15.44 -2.05 2.76
N GLN A 473 16.45 -2.03 1.89
CA GLN A 473 16.82 -3.18 1.07
C GLN A 473 17.30 -4.34 1.95
N CYS A 474 18.06 -4.08 3.01
CA CYS A 474 18.45 -5.10 3.97
C CYS A 474 17.24 -5.67 4.71
N CYS A 475 16.28 -4.85 5.16
CA CYS A 475 15.03 -5.32 5.77
C CYS A 475 14.28 -6.31 4.86
N THR A 476 14.16 -5.98 3.57
CA THR A 476 13.44 -6.82 2.60
C THR A 476 14.23 -8.07 2.17
N GLN A 477 15.56 -7.96 2.01
CA GLN A 477 16.40 -9.11 1.70
C GLN A 477 16.46 -10.11 2.85
N TYR A 478 16.63 -9.62 4.08
CA TYR A 478 16.75 -10.46 5.27
C TYR A 478 15.46 -11.21 5.58
N THR A 479 14.31 -10.54 5.41
CA THR A 479 13.01 -11.21 5.53
C THR A 479 12.84 -12.30 4.48
N ASN A 480 13.33 -12.10 3.25
CA ASN A 480 13.28 -13.13 2.21
C ASN A 480 14.17 -14.34 2.51
N THR A 481 15.41 -14.13 2.95
CA THR A 481 16.41 -15.20 3.09
C THR A 481 16.30 -16.02 4.37
N ASN A 482 16.00 -15.41 5.52
CA ASN A 482 16.36 -16.02 6.81
C ASN A 482 15.22 -16.62 7.64
N THR A 483 13.99 -16.64 7.12
CA THR A 483 12.86 -17.24 7.86
C THR A 483 12.16 -18.29 7.01
N ASN A 484 12.08 -19.52 7.50
CA ASN A 484 11.26 -20.56 6.86
C ASN A 484 9.76 -20.38 7.16
N ASN A 485 9.42 -19.44 8.06
CA ASN A 485 8.04 -19.14 8.45
C ASN A 485 7.52 -17.92 7.70
N THR A 486 6.67 -18.14 6.70
CA THR A 486 6.06 -17.10 5.87
C THR A 486 5.25 -16.09 6.67
N ASN A 487 4.65 -16.50 7.80
CA ASN A 487 3.77 -15.64 8.59
C ASN A 487 4.54 -14.53 9.32
N ASN A 488 5.71 -14.87 9.88
CA ASN A 488 6.55 -13.90 10.59
C ASN A 488 7.16 -12.87 9.61
N LYS A 489 7.44 -13.28 8.34
CA LYS A 489 7.90 -12.35 7.29
C LYS A 489 6.88 -11.27 7.01
N THR A 490 5.63 -11.69 6.82
CA THR A 490 4.54 -10.79 6.48
C THR A 490 4.23 -9.83 7.63
N GLU A 491 4.31 -10.31 8.88
CA GLU A 491 4.04 -9.48 10.07
C GLU A 491 4.99 -8.28 10.18
N PHE A 492 6.32 -8.50 10.14
CA PHE A 492 7.27 -7.39 10.22
C PHE A 492 7.11 -6.39 9.06
N LEU A 493 6.97 -6.90 7.83
CA LEU A 493 6.78 -6.05 6.66
C LEU A 493 5.48 -5.23 6.77
N HIS A 494 4.38 -5.84 7.24
CA HIS A 494 3.12 -5.12 7.45
C HIS A 494 3.28 -4.01 8.50
N MET A 495 4.03 -4.24 9.57
CA MET A 495 4.30 -3.20 10.56
C MET A 495 5.20 -2.10 10.03
N LEU A 496 6.21 -2.45 9.24
CA LEU A 496 7.06 -1.47 8.55
C LEU A 496 6.22 -0.59 7.61
N TYR A 497 5.34 -1.20 6.81
CA TYR A 497 4.45 -0.44 5.92
C TYR A 497 3.49 0.44 6.72
N THR A 498 2.87 -0.10 7.77
CA THR A 498 1.96 0.64 8.65
C THR A 498 2.68 1.85 9.27
N HIS A 499 3.90 1.66 9.77
CA HIS A 499 4.70 2.70 10.39
C HIS A 499 5.07 3.80 9.37
N LEU A 500 5.55 3.43 8.18
CA LEU A 500 5.86 4.40 7.12
C LEU A 500 4.62 5.21 6.71
N LEU A 501 3.44 4.58 6.67
CA LEU A 501 2.18 5.25 6.36
C LEU A 501 1.72 6.18 7.48
N GLN A 502 1.85 5.77 8.75
CA GLN A 502 1.53 6.61 9.91
C GLN A 502 2.40 7.87 9.96
N HIS A 503 3.66 7.77 9.55
CA HIS A 503 4.61 8.89 9.49
C HIS A 503 4.61 9.64 8.14
N LYS A 504 3.66 9.35 7.23
CA LYS A 504 3.52 10.00 5.90
C LYS A 504 4.76 9.87 5.01
N HIS A 505 5.51 8.78 5.13
CA HIS A 505 6.66 8.47 4.29
C HIS A 505 6.26 7.64 3.06
N GLU A 506 5.25 8.12 2.34
CA GLU A 506 4.63 7.45 1.19
C GLU A 506 5.62 7.25 0.03
N ASP A 507 6.37 8.29 -0.29
CA ASP A 507 7.31 8.27 -1.42
C ASP A 507 8.43 7.25 -1.19
N VAL A 508 8.88 7.12 0.06
CA VAL A 508 9.87 6.13 0.50
C VAL A 508 9.30 4.72 0.30
N LEU A 509 8.07 4.46 0.75
CA LEU A 509 7.40 3.19 0.59
C LEU A 509 7.23 2.80 -0.89
N LEU A 510 6.82 3.76 -1.73
CA LEU A 510 6.52 3.53 -3.14
C LEU A 510 7.76 3.31 -4.01
N GLN A 511 8.83 4.07 -3.79
CA GLN A 511 10.02 4.04 -4.64
C GLN A 511 11.01 2.93 -4.27
N LEU A 512 11.13 2.63 -2.97
CA LEU A 512 12.25 1.81 -2.47
C LEU A 512 11.90 0.35 -2.29
N ILE A 513 10.62 0.04 -2.07
CA ILE A 513 10.19 -1.31 -1.72
C ILE A 513 9.57 -1.97 -2.95
N GLN A 514 10.44 -2.58 -3.77
CA GLN A 514 10.04 -3.51 -4.83
C GLN A 514 9.75 -4.90 -4.26
N HIS A 515 8.89 -4.98 -3.25
CA HIS A 515 8.55 -6.24 -2.59
C HIS A 515 7.18 -6.75 -3.03
N ALA A 516 7.09 -8.02 -3.38
CA ALA A 516 5.86 -8.65 -3.87
C ALA A 516 4.70 -8.64 -2.86
N SER A 517 4.99 -8.50 -1.56
CA SER A 517 3.96 -8.43 -0.51
C SER A 517 3.32 -7.05 -0.35
N LEU A 518 3.95 -5.98 -0.84
CA LEU A 518 3.42 -4.61 -0.66
C LEU A 518 2.04 -4.43 -1.34
N PRO A 519 1.84 -4.85 -2.61
CA PRO A 519 0.52 -4.81 -3.23
C PRO A 519 -0.54 -5.60 -2.46
N GLN A 520 -0.18 -6.80 -1.97
CA GLN A 520 -1.09 -7.65 -1.20
C GLN A 520 -1.48 -7.00 0.13
N TYR A 521 -0.53 -6.37 0.82
CA TYR A 521 -0.80 -5.58 2.01
C TYR A 521 -1.76 -4.42 1.71
N LEU A 522 -1.45 -3.58 0.71
CA LEU A 522 -2.30 -2.43 0.34
C LEU A 522 -3.72 -2.86 -0.10
N GLN A 523 -3.84 -4.00 -0.79
CA GLN A 523 -5.14 -4.59 -1.13
C GLN A 523 -5.88 -5.07 0.12
N SER A 524 -5.23 -5.81 1.02
CA SER A 524 -5.87 -6.30 2.25
C SER A 524 -6.27 -5.17 3.19
N SER A 525 -5.46 -4.12 3.29
CA SER A 525 -5.75 -2.92 4.08
C SER A 525 -6.82 -2.04 3.43
N SER A 526 -7.07 -2.20 2.12
CA SER A 526 -8.13 -1.44 1.43
C SER A 526 -9.54 -1.77 1.92
N SER A 527 -9.73 -2.94 2.55
CA SER A 527 -11.01 -3.31 3.16
C SER A 527 -11.27 -2.64 4.52
N SER A 528 -10.29 -1.94 5.09
CA SER A 528 -10.43 -1.22 6.37
C SER A 528 -10.92 0.22 6.16
N SER A 529 -11.30 0.92 7.24
CA SER A 529 -11.85 2.30 7.21
C SER A 529 -10.97 3.35 6.51
N GLY A 530 -9.68 3.07 6.30
CA GLY A 530 -8.73 3.88 5.52
C GLY A 530 -8.60 3.50 4.04
N GLY A 531 -9.49 2.65 3.51
CA GLY A 531 -9.31 1.98 2.23
C GLY A 531 -9.17 2.89 1.01
N ARG A 532 -9.83 4.06 1.05
CA ARG A 532 -9.76 5.09 0.00
C ARG A 532 -8.32 5.51 -0.28
N TYR A 533 -7.55 5.77 0.76
CA TYR A 533 -6.17 6.24 0.63
C TYR A 533 -5.23 5.10 0.21
N MET A 534 -5.45 3.88 0.74
CA MET A 534 -4.65 2.70 0.37
C MET A 534 -4.78 2.33 -1.11
N LEU A 535 -5.98 2.43 -1.70
CA LEU A 535 -6.18 2.17 -3.13
C LEU A 535 -5.47 3.21 -4.03
N LEU A 536 -5.42 4.49 -3.61
CA LEU A 536 -4.67 5.52 -4.35
C LEU A 536 -3.18 5.21 -4.31
N LEU A 537 -2.69 4.80 -3.15
CA LEU A 537 -1.29 4.45 -2.98
C LEU A 537 -0.92 3.21 -3.81
N LEU A 538 -1.80 2.21 -3.88
CA LEU A 538 -1.63 1.04 -4.72
C LEU A 538 -1.57 1.39 -6.22
N TRP A 539 -2.44 2.28 -6.69
CA TRP A 539 -2.38 2.78 -8.06
C TRP A 539 -1.08 3.54 -8.35
N ARG A 540 -0.64 4.39 -7.42
CA ARG A 540 0.61 5.14 -7.54
C ARG A 540 1.82 4.20 -7.56
N TYR A 541 1.80 3.16 -6.74
CA TYR A 541 2.78 2.07 -6.76
C TYR A 541 2.88 1.45 -8.15
N TYR A 542 1.76 0.95 -8.69
CA TYR A 542 1.76 0.33 -10.01
C TYR A 542 2.20 1.28 -11.13
N THR A 543 1.84 2.56 -11.03
CA THR A 543 2.28 3.58 -12.00
C THR A 543 3.79 3.81 -11.95
N ILE A 544 4.40 3.90 -10.76
CA ILE A 544 5.85 4.10 -10.58
C ILE A 544 6.65 2.88 -11.09
N HIS A 545 6.12 1.67 -10.93
CA HIS A 545 6.77 0.43 -11.36
C HIS A 545 6.40 0.00 -12.80
N ASN A 546 5.84 0.90 -13.61
CA ASN A 546 5.43 0.66 -15.01
C ASN A 546 4.42 -0.50 -15.19
N GLN A 547 3.65 -0.82 -14.15
CA GLN A 547 2.57 -1.83 -14.16
C GLN A 547 1.23 -1.16 -14.47
N HIS A 548 1.14 -0.52 -15.64
CA HIS A 548 0.01 0.36 -15.97
C HIS A 548 -1.34 -0.36 -16.13
N VAL A 549 -1.34 -1.64 -16.49
CA VAL A 549 -2.56 -2.45 -16.62
C VAL A 549 -3.16 -2.71 -15.23
N GLU A 550 -2.33 -3.12 -14.28
CA GLU A 550 -2.74 -3.33 -12.89
C GLU A 550 -3.19 -2.02 -12.24
N ALA A 551 -2.50 -0.90 -12.54
CA ALA A 551 -2.91 0.45 -12.10
C ALA A 551 -4.33 0.80 -12.62
N ALA A 552 -4.58 0.59 -13.92
CA ALA A 552 -5.88 0.83 -14.53
C ALA A 552 -6.96 -0.06 -13.90
N GLN A 553 -6.68 -1.34 -13.67
CA GLN A 553 -7.63 -2.27 -13.06
C GLN A 553 -8.02 -1.88 -11.63
N VAL A 554 -7.06 -1.43 -10.81
CA VAL A 554 -7.33 -0.98 -9.43
C VAL A 554 -8.27 0.22 -9.43
N MET A 555 -8.03 1.19 -10.31
CA MET A 555 -8.88 2.38 -10.42
C MET A 555 -10.25 2.07 -11.02
N LEU A 556 -10.32 1.13 -11.96
CA LEU A 556 -11.58 0.64 -12.53
C LEU A 556 -12.43 -0.08 -11.47
N ASN A 557 -11.83 -1.02 -10.74
CA ASN A 557 -12.52 -1.74 -9.66
C ASN A 557 -13.09 -0.77 -8.61
N ARG A 558 -12.32 0.26 -8.26
CA ARG A 558 -12.76 1.32 -7.35
C ARG A 558 -13.90 2.16 -7.94
N ALA A 559 -13.87 2.47 -9.22
CA ALA A 559 -14.99 3.18 -9.85
C ALA A 559 -16.29 2.36 -9.76
N HIS A 560 -16.19 1.04 -9.88
CA HIS A 560 -17.32 0.11 -9.81
C HIS A 560 -17.75 -0.31 -8.40
N THR A 561 -17.02 0.04 -7.33
CA THR A 561 -17.49 -0.31 -5.98
C THR A 561 -18.83 0.39 -5.71
N VAL A 562 -19.88 -0.43 -5.63
CA VAL A 562 -21.24 0.00 -5.34
C VAL A 562 -21.29 0.50 -3.91
N ALA A 563 -21.97 1.61 -3.71
CA ALA A 563 -22.30 2.11 -2.38
C ALA A 563 -23.19 1.07 -1.68
N THR A 564 -22.65 0.26 -0.78
CA THR A 564 -23.47 -0.61 0.07
C THR A 564 -24.20 0.28 1.07
N THR A 565 -25.46 0.55 0.77
CA THR A 565 -26.39 1.35 1.56
C THR A 565 -26.68 0.68 2.90
N SER A 566 -26.08 1.12 4.02
CA SER A 566 -26.60 0.69 5.33
C SER A 566 -26.19 1.52 6.57
N SER A 567 -25.74 2.77 6.45
CA SER A 567 -25.65 3.62 7.66
C SER A 567 -25.97 5.06 7.30
N ASP A 568 -27.22 5.44 7.57
CA ASP A 568 -27.76 6.82 7.51
C ASP A 568 -27.18 7.73 8.62
N ASP A 569 -26.10 7.33 9.28
CA ASP A 569 -25.40 8.15 10.26
C ASP A 569 -24.48 9.15 9.52
N ASP A 570 -25.13 10.17 8.97
CA ASP A 570 -24.62 11.31 8.20
C ASP A 570 -23.84 12.34 9.04
N ASP A 571 -23.11 11.88 10.06
CA ASP A 571 -22.14 12.73 10.76
C ASP A 571 -20.88 12.76 9.90
N GLY A 572 -20.81 13.74 9.00
CA GLY A 572 -19.85 13.95 7.91
C GLY A 572 -18.36 14.02 8.25
N ASN A 573 -17.84 13.13 9.09
CA ASN A 573 -16.44 13.05 9.45
C ASN A 573 -15.95 11.60 9.56
N GLY A 574 -15.96 10.91 8.41
CA GLY A 574 -14.93 9.93 8.07
C GLY A 574 -15.10 8.51 8.60
N GLY A 575 -15.49 7.59 7.73
CA GLY A 575 -15.20 6.17 7.93
C GLY A 575 -15.99 5.24 7.02
N GLY A 576 -15.50 5.02 5.79
CA GLY A 576 -16.11 4.05 4.85
C GLY A 576 -17.06 4.68 3.83
N GLY A 577 -16.67 5.83 3.27
CA GLY A 577 -17.54 6.68 2.48
C GLY A 577 -17.96 6.09 1.12
N ILE A 578 -19.27 6.18 0.86
CA ILE A 578 -19.88 6.14 -0.47
C ILE A 578 -19.02 6.98 -1.42
N ILE A 579 -18.48 6.35 -2.47
CA ILE A 579 -17.67 7.06 -3.47
C ILE A 579 -18.61 7.94 -4.28
N ALA A 580 -18.43 9.26 -4.21
CA ALA A 580 -19.21 10.20 -4.98
C ALA A 580 -18.97 10.00 -6.49
N LEU A 581 -19.98 10.26 -7.33
CA LEU A 581 -19.87 10.09 -8.79
C LEU A 581 -18.67 10.84 -9.39
N LYS A 582 -18.38 12.06 -8.92
CA LYS A 582 -17.21 12.84 -9.36
C LYS A 582 -15.88 12.13 -9.08
N GLU A 583 -15.77 11.45 -7.95
CA GLU A 583 -14.59 10.66 -7.61
C GLU A 583 -14.50 9.38 -8.47
N ARG A 584 -15.63 8.77 -8.84
CA ARG A 584 -15.66 7.66 -9.78
C ARG A 584 -15.17 8.08 -11.17
N VAL A 585 -15.60 9.25 -11.65
CA VAL A 585 -15.10 9.86 -12.90
C VAL A 585 -13.59 10.11 -12.82
N GLU A 586 -13.08 10.61 -11.69
CA GLU A 586 -11.64 10.80 -11.48
C GLU A 586 -10.89 9.45 -11.51
N CYS A 587 -11.45 8.40 -10.89
CA CYS A 587 -10.88 7.05 -10.95
C CYS A 587 -10.86 6.52 -12.40
N LEU A 588 -11.95 6.64 -13.15
CA LEU A 588 -12.01 6.25 -14.56
C LEU A 588 -11.03 7.05 -15.41
N THR A 589 -10.89 8.36 -15.18
CA THR A 589 -9.92 9.21 -15.88
C THR A 589 -8.49 8.73 -15.64
N ARG A 590 -8.14 8.41 -14.39
CA ARG A 590 -6.83 7.82 -14.05
C ARG A 590 -6.64 6.43 -14.65
N ALA A 591 -7.70 5.63 -14.72
CA ALA A 591 -7.66 4.32 -15.34
C ALA A 591 -7.40 4.43 -16.86
N VAL A 592 -8.10 5.31 -17.57
CA VAL A 592 -7.89 5.60 -19.00
C VAL A 592 -6.47 6.08 -19.25
N HIS A 593 -5.99 7.04 -18.45
CA HIS A 593 -4.63 7.55 -18.58
C HIS A 593 -3.59 6.45 -18.37
N SER A 594 -3.78 5.59 -17.38
CA SER A 594 -2.88 4.45 -17.13
C SER A 594 -2.92 3.46 -18.29
N ALA A 595 -4.10 3.11 -18.81
CA ALA A 595 -4.25 2.22 -19.96
C ALA A 595 -3.57 2.79 -21.22
N ALA A 596 -3.70 4.10 -21.48
CA ALA A 596 -3.06 4.77 -22.62
C ALA A 596 -1.52 4.71 -22.57
N MET A 597 -0.93 4.82 -21.37
CA MET A 597 0.53 4.69 -21.20
C MET A 597 1.05 3.28 -21.47
N CYS A 598 0.19 2.25 -21.41
CA CYS A 598 0.57 0.89 -21.77
C CYS A 598 0.78 0.72 -23.30
N GLY A 599 0.09 1.51 -24.12
CA GLY A 599 0.16 1.42 -25.59
C GLY A 599 1.45 1.99 -26.19
N THR A 600 2.10 2.93 -25.52
CA THR A 600 3.28 3.64 -26.05
C THR A 600 4.60 2.90 -25.82
N VAL A 601 4.69 2.07 -24.77
CA VAL A 601 5.96 1.43 -24.34
C VAL A 601 6.20 0.09 -25.02
N ASN A 602 5.17 -0.58 -25.54
CA ASN A 602 5.26 -1.94 -26.10
C ASN A 602 5.53 -2.03 -27.61
N GLY A 603 5.97 -0.95 -28.26
CA GLY A 603 6.30 -0.96 -29.69
C GLY A 603 7.53 -1.78 -30.09
N SER A 604 8.21 -2.51 -29.19
CA SER A 604 9.55 -3.06 -29.52
C SER A 604 9.98 -4.40 -28.90
N SER A 605 9.14 -5.19 -28.23
CA SER A 605 9.58 -6.54 -27.81
C SER A 605 8.43 -7.53 -27.75
N GLY A 606 8.47 -8.49 -28.67
CA GLY A 606 7.44 -9.48 -28.87
C GLY A 606 7.40 -10.59 -27.82
N SER A 607 6.34 -11.36 -27.98
CA SER A 607 6.15 -12.73 -27.51
C SER A 607 5.69 -12.93 -26.06
N GLY A 608 4.38 -13.22 -25.95
CA GLY A 608 3.96 -14.41 -25.22
C GLY A 608 3.40 -14.18 -23.83
N GLY A 609 2.29 -13.45 -23.73
CA GLY A 609 1.43 -13.55 -22.55
C GLY A 609 0.07 -12.95 -22.85
N ASN A 610 -0.98 -13.79 -22.84
CA ASN A 610 -2.40 -13.39 -22.84
C ASN A 610 -2.75 -12.64 -21.54
N LYS A 611 -2.00 -11.60 -21.18
CA LYS A 611 -2.39 -10.67 -20.11
C LYS A 611 -3.46 -9.77 -20.70
N MET A 612 -4.69 -10.07 -20.30
CA MET A 612 -5.92 -9.28 -20.46
C MET A 612 -5.62 -7.79 -20.70
N SER A 613 -5.56 -7.39 -21.96
CA SER A 613 -5.47 -5.98 -22.32
C SER A 613 -6.80 -5.35 -21.96
N ILE A 614 -6.80 -4.43 -21.02
CA ILE A 614 -7.99 -3.60 -20.77
C ILE A 614 -8.29 -2.88 -22.08
N ASN A 615 -9.47 -3.14 -22.65
CA ASN A 615 -9.91 -2.49 -23.87
C ASN A 615 -10.03 -0.99 -23.61
N GLN A 616 -9.02 -0.22 -24.04
CA GLN A 616 -8.97 1.23 -23.84
C GLN A 616 -10.24 1.91 -24.37
N GLU A 617 -10.78 1.45 -25.50
CA GLU A 617 -12.03 1.95 -26.08
C GLU A 617 -13.24 1.70 -25.16
N GLN A 618 -13.33 0.52 -24.55
CA GLN A 618 -14.41 0.21 -23.61
C GLN A 618 -14.31 1.10 -22.37
N LEU A 619 -13.10 1.31 -21.85
CA LEU A 619 -12.86 2.14 -20.68
C LEU A 619 -13.16 3.62 -20.96
N GLN A 620 -12.81 4.10 -22.15
CA GLN A 620 -13.17 5.44 -22.63
C GLN A 620 -14.69 5.58 -22.74
N GLY A 621 -15.38 4.59 -23.32
CA GLY A 621 -16.85 4.58 -23.39
C GLY A 621 -17.50 4.62 -22.00
N THR A 622 -16.97 3.89 -21.02
CA THR A 622 -17.44 3.97 -19.62
C THR A 622 -17.21 5.35 -19.01
N LEU A 623 -16.06 5.99 -19.28
CA LEU A 623 -15.77 7.35 -18.84
C LEU A 623 -16.73 8.37 -19.47
N ASP A 624 -17.01 8.25 -20.76
CA ASP A 624 -17.93 9.14 -21.48
C ASP A 624 -19.35 9.02 -20.90
N ILE A 625 -19.82 7.80 -20.65
CA ILE A 625 -21.12 7.53 -19.99
C ILE A 625 -21.14 8.12 -18.57
N ALA A 626 -20.06 7.97 -17.79
CA ALA A 626 -19.98 8.54 -16.44
C ALA A 626 -19.99 10.08 -16.44
N ASN A 627 -19.37 10.72 -17.44
CA ASN A 627 -19.43 12.17 -17.61
C ASN A 627 -20.84 12.64 -17.98
N ILE A 628 -21.53 11.90 -18.85
CA ILE A 628 -22.93 12.16 -19.18
C ILE A 628 -23.81 12.01 -17.93
N GLN A 629 -23.61 10.95 -17.14
CA GLN A 629 -24.28 10.75 -15.86
C GLN A 629 -24.09 11.94 -14.90
N CYS A 630 -22.88 12.51 -14.82
CA CYS A 630 -22.61 13.72 -14.02
C CYS A 630 -23.42 14.94 -14.51
N ARG A 631 -23.49 15.15 -15.83
CA ARG A 631 -24.26 16.26 -16.42
C ARG A 631 -25.76 16.09 -16.15
N ILE A 632 -26.29 14.88 -16.35
CA ILE A 632 -27.69 14.56 -16.03
C ILE A 632 -27.98 14.81 -14.55
N LEU A 633 -27.08 14.39 -13.64
CA LEU A 633 -27.24 14.62 -12.20
C LEU A 633 -27.31 16.12 -11.86
N THR A 634 -26.56 16.96 -12.57
CA THR A 634 -26.60 18.43 -12.40
C THR A 634 -27.95 18.99 -12.84
N VAL A 635 -28.46 18.56 -14.00
CA VAL A 635 -29.79 18.97 -14.50
C VAL A 635 -30.91 18.50 -13.57
N VAL A 636 -30.90 17.23 -13.14
CA VAL A 636 -31.88 16.67 -12.20
C VAL A 636 -31.83 17.43 -10.87
N THR A 637 -30.63 17.76 -10.38
CA THR A 637 -30.50 18.53 -9.13
C THR A 637 -31.05 19.94 -9.27
N ALA A 638 -30.82 20.62 -10.40
CA ALA A 638 -31.40 21.93 -10.67
C ALA A 638 -32.94 21.87 -10.75
N GLN A 639 -33.49 20.87 -11.44
CA GLN A 639 -34.95 20.66 -11.52
C GLN A 639 -35.59 20.41 -10.15
N ILE A 640 -34.91 19.68 -9.26
CA ILE A 640 -35.39 19.48 -7.87
C ILE A 640 -35.45 20.83 -7.13
N VAL A 641 -34.42 21.66 -7.27
CA VAL A 641 -34.38 22.98 -6.62
C VAL A 641 -35.52 23.87 -7.11
N ASP A 642 -35.79 23.88 -8.43
CA ASP A 642 -36.85 24.70 -9.02
C ASP A 642 -38.26 24.21 -8.67
N LYS A 643 -38.47 22.88 -8.56
CA LYS A 643 -39.79 22.25 -8.33
C LYS A 643 -40.17 22.05 -6.87
N ASN A 644 -39.29 22.36 -5.91
CA ASN A 644 -39.55 22.23 -4.48
C ASN A 644 -40.80 22.98 -3.98
N ASN A 645 -41.38 23.89 -4.78
CA ASN A 645 -42.55 24.68 -4.41
C ASN A 645 -43.91 24.20 -4.94
N VAL A 646 -43.99 23.19 -5.85
CA VAL A 646 -45.25 22.97 -6.61
C VAL A 646 -45.81 21.53 -6.60
N ASN A 647 -45.02 20.46 -6.45
CA ASN A 647 -45.57 19.09 -6.49
C ASN A 647 -44.76 18.03 -5.73
N VAL A 648 -45.33 17.47 -4.65
CA VAL A 648 -44.67 16.49 -3.77
C VAL A 648 -44.38 15.15 -4.46
N ASN A 649 -45.23 14.70 -5.38
CA ASN A 649 -45.09 13.36 -5.97
C ASN A 649 -43.95 13.28 -7.01
N VAL A 650 -43.84 14.29 -7.87
CA VAL A 650 -42.75 14.39 -8.87
C VAL A 650 -41.39 14.47 -8.18
N ASN A 651 -41.32 15.12 -7.02
CA ASN A 651 -40.09 15.22 -6.24
C ASN A 651 -39.63 13.85 -5.70
N ALA A 652 -40.54 12.93 -5.38
CA ALA A 652 -40.18 11.59 -4.90
C ALA A 652 -39.50 10.75 -5.99
N GLU A 653 -39.96 10.83 -7.24
CA GLU A 653 -39.31 10.15 -8.38
C GLU A 653 -37.95 10.78 -8.71
N LEU A 654 -37.87 12.12 -8.73
CA LEU A 654 -36.60 12.82 -8.95
C LEU A 654 -35.57 12.50 -7.86
N LEU A 655 -35.98 12.35 -6.60
CA LEU A 655 -35.10 11.92 -5.51
C LEU A 655 -34.60 10.48 -5.69
N LYS A 656 -35.45 9.56 -6.14
CA LYS A 656 -35.03 8.18 -6.49
C LYS A 656 -34.01 8.18 -7.63
N ILE A 657 -34.26 8.95 -8.68
CA ILE A 657 -33.33 9.11 -9.81
C ILE A 657 -32.01 9.71 -9.34
N LYS A 658 -32.05 10.78 -8.52
CA LYS A 658 -30.86 11.38 -7.93
C LYS A 658 -30.06 10.37 -7.11
N GLN A 659 -30.73 9.54 -6.31
CA GLN A 659 -30.10 8.49 -5.52
C GLN A 659 -29.45 7.43 -6.42
N LEU A 660 -30.13 6.98 -7.48
CA LEU A 660 -29.60 6.04 -8.48
C LEU A 660 -28.33 6.60 -9.16
N LEU A 661 -28.38 7.85 -9.62
CA LEU A 661 -27.27 8.53 -10.29
C LEU A 661 -26.08 8.78 -9.35
N THR A 662 -26.30 8.85 -8.03
CA THR A 662 -25.22 9.09 -7.06
C THR A 662 -24.62 7.78 -6.55
N SER A 663 -25.43 6.74 -6.39
CA SER A 663 -25.04 5.50 -5.70
C SER A 663 -24.17 4.56 -6.53
N GLN A 664 -24.30 4.57 -7.86
CA GLN A 664 -23.57 3.66 -8.75
C GLN A 664 -23.30 4.26 -10.14
N LEU A 665 -22.38 3.66 -10.89
CA LEU A 665 -22.23 3.93 -12.33
C LEU A 665 -23.34 3.21 -13.07
N CYS A 666 -24.11 3.94 -13.87
CA CYS A 666 -25.20 3.40 -14.65
C CYS A 666 -24.73 3.06 -16.06
N ASP A 667 -25.22 1.95 -16.60
CA ASP A 667 -25.04 1.64 -18.01
C ASP A 667 -25.85 2.61 -18.89
N ALA A 668 -25.41 2.83 -20.13
CA ALA A 668 -26.10 3.72 -21.07
C ALA A 668 -27.58 3.36 -21.27
N SER A 669 -27.93 2.06 -21.21
CA SER A 669 -29.32 1.60 -21.32
C SER A 669 -30.18 2.03 -20.14
N VAL A 670 -29.62 2.01 -18.92
CA VAL A 670 -30.31 2.44 -17.69
C VAL A 670 -30.48 3.95 -17.72
N LEU A 671 -29.42 4.70 -18.07
CA LEU A 671 -29.52 6.15 -18.22
C LEU A 671 -30.54 6.54 -19.29
N PHE A 672 -30.60 5.82 -20.41
CA PHE A 672 -31.55 6.11 -21.47
C PHE A 672 -33.00 5.83 -21.04
N ASN A 673 -33.30 4.61 -20.61
CA ASN A 673 -34.69 4.15 -20.40
C ASN A 673 -35.27 4.58 -19.05
N ASP A 674 -34.45 4.59 -17.99
CA ASP A 674 -34.93 4.80 -16.63
C ASP A 674 -34.76 6.25 -16.16
N VAL A 675 -33.97 7.05 -16.88
CA VAL A 675 -33.65 8.44 -16.49
C VAL A 675 -33.99 9.45 -17.60
N CYS A 676 -33.30 9.40 -18.74
CA CYS A 676 -33.41 10.45 -19.75
C CYS A 676 -34.77 10.46 -20.46
N ALA A 677 -35.26 9.30 -20.92
CA ALA A 677 -36.52 9.23 -21.66
C ALA A 677 -37.75 9.62 -20.79
N PRO A 678 -37.90 9.13 -19.54
CA PRO A 678 -39.00 9.55 -18.66
C PRO A 678 -38.95 11.04 -18.28
N LEU A 679 -37.74 11.61 -18.17
CA LEU A 679 -37.54 13.03 -17.87
C LEU A 679 -37.53 13.93 -19.12
N GLN A 680 -37.76 13.36 -20.31
CA GLN A 680 -37.75 14.07 -21.60
C GLN A 680 -36.43 14.82 -21.88
N LEU A 681 -35.31 14.27 -21.41
CA LEU A 681 -33.96 14.79 -21.63
C LEU A 681 -33.41 14.28 -22.98
N TRP A 682 -34.06 14.70 -24.07
CA TRP A 682 -33.82 14.17 -25.42
C TRP A 682 -32.41 14.47 -25.95
N ASP A 683 -31.85 15.61 -25.55
CA ASP A 683 -30.48 16.00 -25.81
C ASP A 683 -29.47 14.99 -25.25
N TYR A 684 -29.64 14.59 -23.99
CA TYR A 684 -28.81 13.55 -23.35
C TYR A 684 -29.05 12.16 -23.93
N CYS A 685 -30.28 11.83 -24.33
CA CYS A 685 -30.58 10.61 -25.09
C CYS A 685 -29.73 10.52 -26.37
N LEU A 686 -29.63 11.63 -27.10
CA LEU A 686 -28.86 11.72 -28.34
C LEU A 686 -27.35 11.58 -28.09
N ILE A 687 -26.83 12.25 -27.06
CA ILE A 687 -25.42 12.16 -26.64
C ILE A 687 -25.07 10.73 -26.18
N LEU A 688 -25.98 10.04 -25.48
CA LEU A 688 -25.79 8.64 -25.09
C LEU A 688 -25.72 7.72 -26.31
N VAL A 689 -26.62 7.89 -27.28
CA VAL A 689 -26.62 7.10 -28.53
C VAL A 689 -25.32 7.32 -29.30
N HIS A 690 -24.85 8.57 -29.40
CA HIS A 690 -23.56 8.92 -30.00
C HIS A 690 -22.40 8.22 -29.29
N SER A 691 -22.35 8.30 -27.96
CA SER A 691 -21.27 7.71 -27.15
C SER A 691 -21.22 6.19 -27.24
N CYS A 692 -22.34 5.53 -27.51
CA CYS A 692 -22.40 4.08 -27.69
C CYS A 692 -21.97 3.59 -29.09
N ARG A 693 -21.75 4.49 -30.07
CA ARG A 693 -21.35 4.17 -31.45
C ARG A 693 -22.18 3.06 -32.12
N LYS A 694 -23.49 2.98 -31.79
CA LYS A 694 -24.35 1.95 -32.37
C LYS A 694 -24.65 2.26 -33.83
N VAL A 695 -24.46 1.27 -34.70
CA VAL A 695 -24.86 1.34 -36.12
C VAL A 695 -26.34 0.92 -36.24
N GLY A 696 -27.08 1.51 -37.18
CA GLY A 696 -28.47 1.14 -37.49
C GLY A 696 -29.54 1.78 -36.60
N VAL A 697 -29.19 2.82 -35.84
CA VAL A 697 -30.13 3.59 -34.98
C VAL A 697 -30.56 4.92 -35.61
N GLU A 698 -30.39 5.09 -36.91
CA GLU A 698 -30.65 6.34 -37.63
C GLU A 698 -32.10 6.83 -37.47
N GLY A 699 -33.08 5.92 -37.53
CA GLY A 699 -34.48 6.27 -37.32
C GLY A 699 -34.77 6.79 -35.91
N MET A 700 -34.13 6.20 -34.89
CA MET A 700 -34.24 6.64 -33.50
C MET A 700 -33.54 7.98 -33.27
N VAL A 701 -32.36 8.17 -33.86
CA VAL A 701 -31.64 9.46 -33.86
C VAL A 701 -32.53 10.54 -34.45
N TRP A 702 -33.18 10.26 -35.57
CA TRP A 702 -34.10 11.20 -36.21
C TRP A 702 -35.30 11.53 -35.31
N GLN A 703 -35.95 10.52 -34.73
CA GLN A 703 -37.05 10.71 -33.77
C GLN A 703 -36.63 11.61 -32.60
N LEU A 704 -35.44 11.41 -32.03
CA LEU A 704 -34.91 12.24 -30.96
C LEU A 704 -34.69 13.68 -31.39
N TRP A 705 -34.13 13.91 -32.59
CA TRP A 705 -34.02 15.26 -33.14
C TRP A 705 -35.38 15.93 -33.30
N CYS A 706 -36.39 15.24 -33.86
CA CYS A 706 -37.74 15.78 -33.98
C CYS A 706 -38.33 16.15 -32.60
N ARG A 707 -38.10 15.34 -31.56
CA ARG A 707 -38.51 15.68 -30.18
C ARG A 707 -37.80 16.92 -29.64
N ILE A 708 -36.50 17.08 -29.90
CA ILE A 708 -35.74 18.29 -29.53
C ILE A 708 -36.27 19.51 -30.27
N LEU A 709 -36.55 19.39 -31.58
CA LEU A 709 -37.13 20.49 -32.36
C LEU A 709 -38.48 20.92 -31.77
N LEU A 710 -39.36 19.97 -31.47
CA LEU A 710 -40.69 20.23 -30.92
C LEU A 710 -40.69 20.73 -29.47
N GLN A 711 -39.61 20.51 -28.72
CA GLN A 711 -39.45 21.10 -27.38
C GLN A 711 -39.32 22.63 -27.44
N HIS A 712 -38.83 23.17 -28.56
CA HIS A 712 -38.66 24.61 -28.76
C HIS A 712 -39.71 25.20 -29.71
N VAL A 713 -40.14 24.47 -30.74
CA VAL A 713 -41.10 24.95 -31.73
C VAL A 713 -42.54 24.83 -31.18
N PRO A 714 -43.29 25.94 -31.09
CA PRO A 714 -44.67 25.88 -30.64
C PRO A 714 -45.53 25.01 -31.56
N LEU A 715 -46.28 24.07 -30.98
CA LEU A 715 -47.30 23.28 -31.69
C LEU A 715 -48.59 24.06 -31.96
N ARG A 716 -48.66 25.33 -31.51
CA ARG A 716 -49.79 26.23 -31.67
C ARG A 716 -49.51 27.21 -32.79
N THR A 717 -50.49 27.42 -33.65
CA THR A 717 -50.42 28.39 -34.76
C THR A 717 -51.68 29.23 -34.76
N SER A 718 -51.50 30.54 -34.96
CA SER A 718 -52.58 31.51 -35.11
C SER A 718 -53.01 31.68 -36.57
N SER A 719 -52.14 31.31 -37.52
CA SER A 719 -52.45 31.32 -38.93
C SER A 719 -53.18 30.03 -39.34
N ASN A 720 -54.23 30.16 -40.16
CA ASN A 720 -54.84 29.02 -40.85
C ASN A 720 -53.99 28.58 -42.06
N ASN A 721 -52.66 28.75 -41.99
CA ASN A 721 -51.77 28.43 -43.09
C ASN A 721 -51.59 26.90 -43.16
N PRO A 722 -52.06 26.23 -44.24
CA PRO A 722 -52.01 24.76 -44.34
C PRO A 722 -50.57 24.22 -44.34
N LEU A 723 -49.58 25.03 -44.72
CA LEU A 723 -48.17 24.63 -44.71
C LEU A 723 -47.62 24.52 -43.28
N VAL A 724 -48.01 25.43 -42.39
CA VAL A 724 -47.63 25.40 -40.96
C VAL A 724 -48.19 24.14 -40.31
N VAL A 725 -49.50 23.91 -40.47
CA VAL A 725 -50.17 22.73 -39.90
C VAL A 725 -49.59 21.42 -40.47
N LYS A 726 -49.31 21.36 -41.78
CA LYS A 726 -48.71 20.18 -42.41
C LYS A 726 -47.29 19.91 -41.88
N LEU A 727 -46.46 20.94 -41.71
CA LEU A 727 -45.11 20.81 -41.20
C LEU A 727 -45.10 20.36 -39.73
N LEU A 728 -45.89 21.02 -38.87
CA LEU A 728 -45.97 20.67 -37.45
C LEU A 728 -46.52 19.24 -37.27
N ARG A 729 -47.51 18.83 -38.07
CA ARG A 729 -48.00 17.45 -38.07
C ARG A 729 -46.91 16.47 -38.50
N ARG A 730 -46.17 16.77 -39.57
CA ARG A 730 -45.04 15.92 -40.02
C ARG A 730 -43.99 15.76 -38.94
N LEU A 731 -43.56 16.86 -38.30
CA LEU A 731 -42.57 16.82 -37.23
C LEU A 731 -43.08 16.03 -36.01
N ARG A 732 -44.36 16.20 -35.65
CA ARG A 732 -45.01 15.45 -34.57
C ARG A 732 -45.07 13.95 -34.88
N ASP A 733 -45.51 13.60 -36.07
CA ASP A 733 -45.63 12.20 -36.49
C ASP A 733 -44.23 11.55 -36.56
N ALA A 734 -43.21 12.30 -36.98
CA ALA A 734 -41.82 11.86 -36.95
C ALA A 734 -41.25 11.73 -35.53
N ALA A 735 -41.76 12.48 -34.56
CA ALA A 735 -41.38 12.40 -33.14
C ALA A 735 -42.11 11.28 -32.37
N ASP A 736 -43.07 10.61 -33.01
CA ASP A 736 -43.93 9.56 -32.41
C ASP A 736 -44.66 10.06 -31.15
N LEU A 737 -45.31 11.23 -31.25
CA LEU A 737 -46.13 11.81 -30.19
C LEU A 737 -47.61 11.54 -30.50
N SER A 738 -48.20 10.54 -29.82
CA SER A 738 -49.58 10.09 -30.07
C SER A 738 -50.68 10.97 -29.47
N ASP A 739 -50.36 11.75 -28.43
CA ASP A 739 -51.38 12.30 -27.52
C ASP A 739 -51.60 13.82 -27.64
N GLU A 740 -50.76 14.55 -28.38
CA GLU A 740 -50.92 16.00 -28.57
C GLU A 740 -51.44 16.34 -29.99
N ASP A 741 -52.65 16.88 -30.05
CA ASP A 741 -53.19 17.44 -31.28
C ASP A 741 -52.60 18.83 -31.57
N VAL A 742 -52.28 19.08 -32.84
CA VAL A 742 -51.89 20.42 -33.31
C VAL A 742 -53.10 21.35 -33.16
N VAL A 743 -53.06 22.22 -32.16
CA VAL A 743 -54.18 23.12 -31.84
C VAL A 743 -54.05 24.42 -32.63
N VAL A 744 -55.02 24.69 -33.50
CA VAL A 744 -55.19 26.02 -34.10
C VAL A 744 -55.93 26.89 -33.09
N VAL A 745 -55.22 27.85 -32.50
CA VAL A 745 -55.75 28.68 -31.41
C VAL A 745 -56.14 30.05 -31.98
N THR A 746 -57.41 30.43 -31.85
CA THR A 746 -57.92 31.75 -32.29
C THR A 746 -57.71 32.85 -31.27
N THR A 747 -57.25 32.53 -30.06
CA THR A 747 -56.99 33.47 -28.98
C THR A 747 -55.50 33.79 -28.86
N SER A 748 -55.17 35.04 -28.58
CA SER A 748 -53.80 35.56 -28.47
C SER A 748 -53.10 35.10 -27.17
N SER A 749 -52.89 33.80 -27.01
CA SER A 749 -52.05 33.23 -25.95
C SER A 749 -50.57 33.31 -26.33
N ALA A 750 -49.69 33.30 -25.33
CA ALA A 750 -48.33 33.85 -25.38
C ALA A 750 -47.25 33.05 -26.16
N GLU A 751 -47.58 32.01 -26.94
CA GLU A 751 -46.58 31.20 -27.65
C GLU A 751 -47.13 30.64 -28.97
N ASN A 752 -47.26 31.49 -29.99
CA ASN A 752 -47.65 31.04 -31.32
C ASN A 752 -46.42 30.79 -32.21
N PHE A 753 -46.55 29.90 -33.19
CA PHE A 753 -45.50 29.63 -34.18
C PHE A 753 -45.05 30.91 -34.92
N GLU A 754 -45.99 31.83 -35.16
CA GLU A 754 -45.72 33.12 -35.82
C GLU A 754 -44.82 34.05 -34.99
N ASP A 755 -44.67 33.81 -33.69
CA ASP A 755 -43.77 34.56 -32.79
C ASP A 755 -42.33 34.00 -32.88
N GLY A 756 -41.77 33.99 -34.09
CA GLY A 756 -40.47 33.37 -34.40
C GLY A 756 -39.31 33.80 -33.49
N GLN A 757 -39.35 35.02 -32.97
CA GLN A 757 -38.31 35.52 -32.07
C GLN A 757 -38.20 34.72 -30.77
N LEU A 758 -39.31 34.15 -30.27
CA LEU A 758 -39.35 33.43 -29.01
C LEU A 758 -38.74 32.03 -29.13
N TRP A 759 -38.86 31.36 -30.28
CA TRP A 759 -38.42 29.97 -30.44
C TRP A 759 -37.20 29.79 -31.34
N ILE A 760 -36.97 30.65 -32.34
CA ILE A 760 -35.85 30.50 -33.28
C ILE A 760 -34.50 30.62 -32.56
N GLN A 761 -34.34 31.59 -31.67
CA GLN A 761 -33.06 31.80 -30.98
C GLN A 761 -32.73 30.69 -29.96
N PRO A 762 -33.66 30.24 -29.09
CA PRO A 762 -33.43 29.08 -28.25
C PRO A 762 -33.15 27.82 -29.07
N LEU A 763 -33.93 27.57 -30.13
CA LEU A 763 -33.73 26.42 -31.01
C LEU A 763 -32.35 26.45 -31.67
N LYS A 764 -31.95 27.59 -32.24
CA LYS A 764 -30.62 27.78 -32.83
C LYS A 764 -29.54 27.49 -31.80
N THR A 765 -29.65 28.05 -30.59
CA THR A 765 -28.67 27.84 -29.51
C THR A 765 -28.58 26.37 -29.12
N GLN A 766 -29.72 25.67 -29.04
CA GLN A 766 -29.75 24.24 -28.72
C GLN A 766 -29.11 23.39 -29.82
N VAL A 767 -29.46 23.62 -31.09
CA VAL A 767 -28.87 22.95 -32.25
C VAL A 767 -27.37 23.18 -32.31
N VAL A 768 -26.91 24.42 -32.06
CA VAL A 768 -25.48 24.75 -32.04
C VAL A 768 -24.75 24.04 -30.91
N THR A 769 -25.33 24.03 -29.71
CA THR A 769 -24.73 23.40 -28.54
C THR A 769 -24.61 21.89 -28.73
N LEU A 770 -25.68 21.22 -29.17
CA LEU A 770 -25.65 19.79 -29.46
C LEU A 770 -24.78 19.45 -30.67
N GLY A 771 -24.85 20.25 -31.73
CA GLY A 771 -24.05 20.04 -32.93
C GLY A 771 -22.55 20.09 -32.61
N LYS A 772 -22.09 21.04 -31.78
CA LYS A 772 -20.68 21.10 -31.35
C LYS A 772 -20.23 19.83 -30.62
N GLU A 773 -21.12 19.21 -29.85
CA GLU A 773 -20.81 17.96 -29.13
C GLU A 773 -20.85 16.73 -30.06
N LEU A 774 -21.73 16.70 -31.07
CA LEU A 774 -22.00 15.51 -31.88
C LEU A 774 -21.24 15.47 -33.22
N TYR A 775 -20.83 16.62 -33.75
CA TYR A 775 -20.20 16.79 -35.05
C TYR A 775 -18.65 16.75 -34.99
N ALA A 776 -18.03 16.28 -33.90
CA ALA A 776 -16.57 16.29 -33.68
C ALA A 776 -15.77 16.02 -34.98
N GLY A 777 -15.14 17.07 -35.53
CA GLY A 777 -14.94 17.29 -36.98
C GLY A 777 -14.08 16.32 -37.80
N ASP A 778 -13.72 15.16 -37.28
CA ASP A 778 -12.85 14.18 -37.93
C ASP A 778 -13.51 12.80 -38.15
N CYS A 779 -14.76 12.59 -37.71
CA CYS A 779 -15.44 11.31 -37.90
C CYS A 779 -16.29 11.28 -39.17
N ASP A 780 -16.02 10.30 -40.04
CA ASP A 780 -16.85 9.88 -41.16
C ASP A 780 -18.31 9.78 -40.69
N TYR A 781 -19.10 10.82 -40.98
CA TYR A 781 -20.54 10.92 -40.75
C TYR A 781 -21.00 10.32 -39.40
N SER A 782 -20.77 11.06 -38.30
CA SER A 782 -21.37 10.77 -37.00
C SER A 782 -22.86 10.44 -37.16
N SER A 783 -23.24 9.17 -36.99
CA SER A 783 -24.62 8.69 -37.16
C SER A 783 -25.63 9.41 -36.26
N ALA A 784 -25.16 10.14 -35.25
CA ALA A 784 -25.97 10.93 -34.33
C ALA A 784 -26.30 12.35 -34.84
N PHE A 785 -25.62 12.86 -35.87
CA PHE A 785 -25.85 14.18 -36.45
C PHE A 785 -26.25 14.07 -37.94
N PRO A 786 -27.52 13.75 -38.24
CA PRO A 786 -28.00 13.53 -39.61
C PRO A 786 -28.15 14.88 -40.34
N LEU A 787 -27.01 15.43 -40.78
CA LEU A 787 -26.89 16.80 -41.30
C LEU A 787 -27.96 17.15 -42.34
N VAL A 788 -28.13 16.30 -43.37
CA VAL A 788 -29.05 16.56 -44.49
C VAL A 788 -30.51 16.60 -44.02
N LEU A 789 -30.93 15.62 -43.19
CA LEU A 789 -32.29 15.57 -42.66
C LEU A 789 -32.57 16.73 -41.71
N LEU A 790 -31.64 17.02 -40.78
CA LEU A 790 -31.77 18.10 -39.83
C LEU A 790 -31.82 19.46 -40.54
N LEU A 791 -30.92 19.71 -41.49
CA LEU A 791 -30.92 20.93 -42.30
C LEU A 791 -32.22 21.08 -43.09
N GLY A 792 -32.73 20.00 -43.69
CA GLY A 792 -33.99 19.99 -44.42
C GLY A 792 -35.18 20.44 -43.55
N GLU A 793 -35.26 19.98 -42.30
CA GLU A 793 -36.33 20.39 -41.38
C GLU A 793 -36.14 21.81 -40.85
N LEU A 794 -34.91 22.24 -40.52
CA LEU A 794 -34.65 23.61 -40.08
C LEU A 794 -34.99 24.62 -41.20
N GLU A 795 -34.71 24.28 -42.44
CA GLU A 795 -35.09 25.08 -43.61
C GLU A 795 -36.59 25.04 -43.89
N SER A 796 -37.24 23.89 -43.68
CA SER A 796 -38.70 23.79 -43.76
C SER A 796 -39.36 24.73 -42.73
N LEU A 797 -38.85 24.75 -41.49
CA LEU A 797 -39.30 25.67 -40.44
C LEU A 797 -39.08 27.13 -40.83
N ARG A 798 -37.90 27.48 -41.35
CA ARG A 798 -37.60 28.84 -41.83
C ARG A 798 -38.53 29.26 -42.98
N MET A 799 -38.71 28.41 -43.99
CA MET A 799 -39.53 28.69 -45.17
C MET A 799 -41.00 28.93 -44.79
N VAL A 800 -41.54 28.06 -43.94
CA VAL A 800 -42.92 28.15 -43.46
C VAL A 800 -43.12 29.38 -42.57
N PHE A 801 -42.16 29.69 -41.70
CA PHE A 801 -42.17 30.91 -40.88
C PHE A 801 -42.20 32.19 -41.74
N VAL A 802 -41.29 32.33 -42.70
CA VAL A 802 -41.25 33.48 -43.62
C VAL A 802 -42.55 33.60 -44.43
N SER A 803 -43.14 32.48 -44.85
CA SER A 803 -44.42 32.49 -45.57
C SER A 803 -45.57 32.96 -44.66
N SER A 804 -45.56 32.55 -43.39
CA SER A 804 -46.59 32.94 -42.42
C SER A 804 -46.52 34.43 -42.06
N SER A 805 -45.32 35.00 -41.92
CA SER A 805 -45.13 36.41 -41.56
C SER A 805 -45.54 37.37 -42.69
N THR A 806 -45.32 36.99 -43.95
CA THR A 806 -45.73 37.83 -45.10
C THR A 806 -47.24 38.00 -45.27
N THR A 807 -48.05 37.10 -44.70
CA THR A 807 -49.50 37.11 -44.89
C THR A 807 -50.21 38.11 -43.95
N GLY A 808 -49.53 38.58 -42.90
CA GLY A 808 -50.08 39.44 -41.84
C GLY A 808 -50.29 40.93 -42.19
N GLY A 809 -50.18 41.35 -43.45
CA GLY A 809 -50.52 42.70 -43.90
C GLY A 809 -49.59 43.86 -43.48
N ALA A 810 -48.63 43.61 -42.59
CA ALA A 810 -47.61 44.59 -42.21
C ALA A 810 -46.43 44.55 -43.19
N ALA A 811 -46.58 45.20 -44.35
CA ALA A 811 -45.57 45.29 -45.43
C ALA A 811 -44.26 46.03 -45.05
N ASN A 812 -44.03 46.33 -43.77
CA ASN A 812 -42.81 46.96 -43.24
C ASN A 812 -41.85 45.95 -42.59
N GLY A 813 -42.00 44.64 -42.87
CA GLY A 813 -41.10 43.60 -42.35
C GLY A 813 -39.64 43.95 -42.62
N SER A 814 -38.89 44.21 -41.55
CA SER A 814 -37.46 44.49 -41.62
C SER A 814 -36.74 43.29 -42.25
N SER A 815 -35.71 43.57 -43.05
CA SER A 815 -34.86 42.54 -43.68
C SER A 815 -34.20 41.55 -42.70
N SER A 816 -34.38 41.74 -41.39
CA SER A 816 -33.95 40.85 -40.32
C SER A 816 -34.59 39.48 -40.35
N ASP A 817 -35.83 39.36 -40.86
CA ASP A 817 -36.62 38.14 -40.67
C ASP A 817 -36.26 37.04 -41.70
N ASN A 818 -35.56 37.40 -42.77
CA ASN A 818 -35.01 36.46 -43.74
C ASN A 818 -33.56 36.05 -43.43
N ASN A 819 -33.15 36.10 -42.15
CA ASN A 819 -31.82 35.67 -41.75
C ASN A 819 -31.61 34.17 -42.05
N PRO A 820 -30.53 33.75 -42.75
CA PRO A 820 -30.18 32.34 -42.97
C PRO A 820 -29.69 31.65 -41.71
N TRP A 821 -30.51 31.67 -40.66
CA TRP A 821 -30.14 31.15 -39.34
C TRP A 821 -29.81 29.65 -39.33
N PRO A 822 -30.38 28.75 -40.17
CA PRO A 822 -29.97 27.34 -40.19
C PRO A 822 -28.52 27.16 -40.68
N MET A 823 -28.16 27.85 -41.77
CA MET A 823 -26.79 27.88 -42.29
C MET A 823 -25.83 28.46 -41.24
N LEU A 824 -26.20 29.57 -40.60
CA LEU A 824 -25.38 30.18 -39.55
C LEU A 824 -25.20 29.25 -38.35
N ALA A 825 -26.24 28.50 -37.96
CA ALA A 825 -26.17 27.51 -36.89
C ALA A 825 -25.15 26.41 -37.23
N LEU A 826 -25.22 25.84 -38.44
CA LEU A 826 -24.25 24.85 -38.91
C LEU A 826 -22.83 25.41 -38.97
N ARG A 827 -22.68 26.67 -39.35
CA ARG A 827 -21.37 27.32 -39.33
C ARG A 827 -20.84 27.50 -37.91
N GLU A 828 -21.68 27.93 -36.97
CA GLU A 828 -21.33 28.05 -35.55
C GLU A 828 -20.99 26.71 -34.91
N ILE A 829 -21.55 25.59 -35.40
CA ILE A 829 -21.17 24.22 -35.01
C ILE A 829 -19.74 23.88 -35.46
N GLY A 830 -19.24 24.53 -36.51
CA GLY A 830 -17.94 24.24 -37.12
C GLY A 830 -18.05 23.45 -38.42
N CYS A 831 -19.25 23.29 -39.00
CA CYS A 831 -19.39 22.64 -40.31
C CYS A 831 -18.65 23.45 -41.38
N ALA A 832 -17.86 22.77 -42.21
CA ALA A 832 -17.19 23.38 -43.36
C ALA A 832 -18.22 23.83 -44.39
N TYR A 833 -17.98 24.96 -45.07
CA TYR A 833 -18.90 25.48 -46.08
C TYR A 833 -19.15 24.50 -47.22
N THR A 834 -18.13 23.72 -47.60
CA THR A 834 -18.27 22.66 -48.62
C THR A 834 -19.29 21.60 -48.21
N VAL A 835 -19.29 21.19 -46.95
CA VAL A 835 -20.20 20.18 -46.40
C VAL A 835 -21.62 20.74 -46.32
N ILE A 836 -21.78 21.99 -45.89
CA ILE A 836 -23.07 22.68 -45.87
C ILE A 836 -23.64 22.80 -47.29
N LEU A 837 -22.83 23.23 -48.26
CA LEU A 837 -23.24 23.35 -49.66
C LEU A 837 -23.62 22.02 -50.28
N GLN A 838 -22.86 20.96 -49.99
CA GLN A 838 -23.20 19.62 -50.43
C GLN A 838 -24.55 19.18 -49.86
N ALA A 839 -24.80 19.41 -48.55
CA ALA A 839 -26.08 19.08 -47.95
C ALA A 839 -27.26 19.84 -48.59
N TYR A 840 -27.10 21.14 -48.90
CA TYR A 840 -28.11 21.89 -49.65
C TYR A 840 -28.30 21.38 -51.09
N ALA A 841 -27.21 20.98 -51.76
CA ALA A 841 -27.29 20.40 -53.10
C ALA A 841 -28.03 19.06 -53.11
N GLU A 842 -27.80 18.22 -52.09
CA GLU A 842 -28.52 16.97 -51.87
C GLU A 842 -30.02 17.24 -51.60
N LEU A 843 -30.35 18.21 -50.74
CA LEU A 843 -31.74 18.63 -50.51
C LEU A 843 -32.42 19.14 -51.79
N TYR A 844 -31.71 19.92 -52.61
CA TYR A 844 -32.21 20.36 -53.92
C TYR A 844 -32.50 19.17 -54.83
N ASN A 845 -31.57 18.23 -54.94
CA ASN A 845 -31.73 17.05 -55.79
C ASN A 845 -32.88 16.16 -55.26
N MET A 846 -33.03 16.00 -53.95
CA MET A 846 -34.17 15.30 -53.34
C MET A 846 -35.50 15.98 -53.68
N ALA A 847 -35.58 17.31 -53.58
CA ALA A 847 -36.77 18.06 -53.97
C ALA A 847 -37.07 17.93 -55.47
N GLU A 848 -36.05 17.92 -56.32
CA GLU A 848 -36.21 17.69 -57.76
C GLU A 848 -36.72 16.28 -58.07
N HIS A 849 -36.14 15.25 -57.46
CA HIS A 849 -36.54 13.86 -57.68
C HIS A 849 -37.94 13.54 -57.14
N ASN A 850 -38.33 14.16 -56.02
CA ASN A 850 -39.66 13.96 -55.41
C ASN A 850 -40.77 14.73 -56.14
N GLY A 851 -40.46 15.45 -57.22
CA GLY A 851 -41.42 16.34 -57.88
C GLY A 851 -41.91 17.47 -56.96
N GLY A 852 -41.02 17.92 -56.05
CA GLY A 852 -41.29 18.97 -55.09
C GLY A 852 -41.73 20.26 -55.77
N HIS A 853 -42.50 21.08 -55.04
CA HIS A 853 -43.04 22.32 -55.57
C HIS A 853 -41.90 23.24 -56.06
N THR A 854 -42.15 23.98 -57.14
CA THR A 854 -41.21 24.97 -57.70
C THR A 854 -40.67 25.93 -56.63
N THR A 855 -41.50 26.28 -55.65
CA THR A 855 -41.14 27.15 -54.51
C THR A 855 -40.07 26.53 -53.60
N GLU A 856 -40.17 25.23 -53.31
CA GLU A 856 -39.23 24.49 -52.46
C GLU A 856 -37.87 24.34 -53.16
N ARG A 857 -37.89 23.98 -54.46
CA ARG A 857 -36.65 23.89 -55.25
C ARG A 857 -35.95 25.24 -55.37
N LEU A 858 -36.71 26.31 -55.60
CA LEU A 858 -36.18 27.67 -55.66
C LEU A 858 -35.65 28.15 -54.30
N HIS A 859 -36.29 27.75 -53.20
CA HIS A 859 -35.81 28.02 -51.84
C HIS A 859 -34.42 27.40 -51.59
N PHE A 860 -34.21 26.13 -51.92
CA PHE A 860 -32.89 25.52 -51.75
C PHE A 860 -31.81 26.18 -52.62
N LEU A 861 -32.13 26.60 -53.85
CA LEU A 861 -31.20 27.37 -54.68
C LEU A 861 -30.89 28.75 -54.07
N ALA A 862 -31.88 29.40 -53.45
CA ALA A 862 -31.67 30.62 -52.70
C ALA A 862 -30.74 30.40 -51.50
N CYS A 863 -30.93 29.32 -50.73
CA CYS A 863 -30.06 28.97 -49.60
C CYS A 863 -28.63 28.63 -50.05
N ILE A 864 -28.44 27.97 -51.21
CA ILE A 864 -27.11 27.77 -51.81
C ILE A 864 -26.47 29.12 -52.12
N ALA A 865 -27.18 30.05 -52.75
CA ALA A 865 -26.68 31.39 -53.05
C ALA A 865 -26.35 32.19 -51.78
N GLU A 866 -27.19 32.12 -50.74
CA GLU A 866 -26.97 32.73 -49.43
C GLU A 866 -25.71 32.17 -48.74
N THR A 867 -25.54 30.84 -48.77
CA THR A 867 -24.38 30.15 -48.19
C THR A 867 -23.10 30.56 -48.89
N LEU A 868 -23.09 30.62 -50.22
CA LEU A 868 -21.94 31.07 -51.00
C LEU A 868 -21.64 32.56 -50.77
N ALA A 869 -22.66 33.41 -50.73
CA ALA A 869 -22.50 34.84 -50.46
C ALA A 869 -21.88 35.07 -49.09
N HIS A 870 -22.35 34.34 -48.08
CA HIS A 870 -21.78 34.38 -46.75
C HIS A 870 -20.32 33.88 -46.75
N TRP A 871 -20.04 32.72 -47.35
CA TRP A 871 -18.69 32.15 -47.41
C TRP A 871 -17.68 33.11 -48.04
N VAL A 872 -18.02 33.67 -49.21
CA VAL A 872 -17.16 34.59 -49.94
C VAL A 872 -16.97 35.90 -49.18
N SER A 873 -18.04 36.44 -48.57
CA SER A 873 -17.95 37.62 -47.72
C SER A 873 -17.02 37.38 -46.53
N THR A 874 -17.13 36.25 -45.83
CA THR A 874 -16.24 35.89 -44.71
C THR A 874 -14.80 35.71 -45.18
N ALA A 875 -14.57 35.03 -46.30
CA ALA A 875 -13.23 34.85 -46.87
C ALA A 875 -12.57 36.20 -47.28
N ASN A 876 -13.37 37.12 -47.82
CA ASN A 876 -12.91 38.46 -48.20
C ASN A 876 -12.62 39.35 -46.99
N GLN A 877 -13.36 39.21 -45.89
CA GLN A 877 -13.08 39.94 -44.65
C GLN A 877 -11.76 39.52 -44.01
N CYS A 878 -11.32 38.27 -44.22
CA CYS A 878 -10.07 37.76 -43.68
C CYS A 878 -8.81 38.33 -44.36
N THR A 879 -8.91 38.99 -45.53
CA THR A 879 -7.73 39.49 -46.26
C THR A 879 -7.17 40.82 -45.74
N GLY A 880 -7.94 41.58 -44.94
CA GLY A 880 -7.62 42.97 -44.57
C GLY A 880 -6.92 43.19 -43.22
N GLY A 881 -6.67 42.15 -42.42
CA GLY A 881 -6.32 42.28 -41.01
C GLY A 881 -4.84 42.12 -40.64
N GLY A 882 -3.94 42.98 -41.16
CA GLY A 882 -2.53 43.06 -40.70
C GLY A 882 -2.33 43.64 -39.28
N GLY A 883 -3.40 43.74 -38.47
CA GLY A 883 -3.41 44.40 -37.16
C GLY A 883 -3.17 43.43 -35.99
N VAL A 884 -2.11 43.69 -35.24
CA VAL A 884 -1.41 42.84 -34.25
C VAL A 884 -2.17 42.44 -32.97
N LEU A 885 -3.50 42.54 -32.84
CA LEU A 885 -4.17 42.25 -31.54
C LEU A 885 -5.41 41.35 -31.64
N GLY A 886 -5.21 40.03 -31.44
CA GLY A 886 -6.29 39.08 -31.15
C GLY A 886 -6.00 37.62 -31.51
N LYS A 887 -5.14 36.91 -30.75
CA LYS A 887 -4.63 35.56 -31.08
C LYS A 887 -5.66 34.41 -31.10
N ALA A 888 -6.90 34.59 -30.64
CA ALA A 888 -7.87 33.49 -30.52
C ALA A 888 -8.84 33.35 -31.72
N GLY A 889 -9.02 34.42 -32.53
CA GLY A 889 -9.93 34.40 -33.70
C GLY A 889 -9.25 34.11 -35.04
N MET A 890 -7.91 34.12 -35.08
CA MET A 890 -7.15 34.10 -36.35
C MET A 890 -7.07 32.72 -37.01
N VAL A 891 -7.25 31.63 -36.25
CA VAL A 891 -7.10 30.26 -36.77
C VAL A 891 -8.31 29.82 -37.61
N ALA A 892 -9.52 30.31 -37.29
CA ALA A 892 -10.72 29.99 -38.05
C ALA A 892 -10.72 30.70 -39.42
N GLY A 893 -10.45 32.02 -39.41
CA GLY A 893 -10.42 32.92 -40.59
C GLY A 893 -9.56 32.42 -41.77
N ASP A 894 -8.36 31.97 -41.45
CA ASP A 894 -7.41 31.48 -42.45
C ASP A 894 -7.86 30.15 -43.08
N ASP A 895 -8.67 29.36 -42.37
CA ASP A 895 -9.18 28.10 -42.88
C ASP A 895 -10.32 28.32 -43.89
N GLU A 896 -11.24 29.27 -43.68
CA GLU A 896 -12.37 29.43 -44.63
C GLU A 896 -11.92 29.98 -45.99
N ARG A 897 -10.93 30.88 -46.02
CA ARG A 897 -10.33 31.34 -47.28
C ARG A 897 -9.59 30.20 -47.99
N ARG A 898 -8.83 29.39 -47.27
CA ARG A 898 -8.15 28.21 -47.85
C ARG A 898 -9.14 27.17 -48.37
N GLN A 899 -10.21 26.92 -47.63
CA GLN A 899 -11.31 26.07 -48.07
C GLN A 899 -11.94 26.61 -49.35
N LEU A 900 -12.18 27.93 -49.44
CA LEU A 900 -12.76 28.56 -50.64
C LEU A 900 -11.83 28.41 -51.84
N LEU A 901 -10.53 28.71 -51.69
CA LEU A 901 -9.55 28.56 -52.77
C LEU A 901 -9.42 27.11 -53.22
N ARG A 902 -9.44 26.15 -52.28
CA ARG A 902 -9.44 24.72 -52.60
C ARG A 902 -10.70 24.30 -53.35
N ALA A 903 -11.87 24.78 -52.93
CA ALA A 903 -13.13 24.49 -53.61
C ALA A 903 -13.21 25.14 -55.00
N LEU A 904 -12.70 26.36 -55.17
CA LEU A 904 -12.57 27.02 -56.47
C LEU A 904 -11.67 26.23 -57.42
N ALA A 905 -10.52 25.73 -56.93
CA ALA A 905 -9.66 24.82 -57.68
C ALA A 905 -10.35 23.48 -57.98
N GLY A 906 -11.24 23.02 -57.10
CA GLY A 906 -12.02 21.79 -57.22
C GLY A 906 -13.26 21.88 -58.13
N GLY A 907 -13.51 23.01 -58.78
CA GLY A 907 -14.62 23.15 -59.74
C GLY A 907 -15.85 23.89 -59.21
N LEU A 908 -15.81 24.48 -58.01
CA LEU A 908 -16.94 25.24 -57.44
C LEU A 908 -17.50 26.32 -58.39
N ARG A 909 -16.66 26.95 -59.22
CA ARG A 909 -17.10 27.92 -60.24
C ARG A 909 -18.05 27.28 -61.26
N SER A 910 -17.74 26.06 -61.70
CA SER A 910 -18.60 25.30 -62.62
C SER A 910 -19.93 24.95 -61.94
N ASP A 911 -19.89 24.56 -60.66
CA ASP A 911 -21.10 24.24 -59.90
C ASP A 911 -22.01 25.46 -59.73
N VAL A 912 -21.44 26.65 -59.46
CA VAL A 912 -22.17 27.92 -59.37
C VAL A 912 -22.88 28.24 -60.69
N GLU A 913 -22.21 28.09 -61.84
CA GLU A 913 -22.86 28.26 -63.15
C GLU A 913 -23.94 27.20 -63.40
N GLY A 914 -23.72 25.96 -62.94
CA GLY A 914 -24.71 24.89 -62.97
C GLY A 914 -25.97 25.22 -62.16
N TYR A 915 -25.82 25.73 -60.94
CA TYR A 915 -26.94 26.19 -60.10
C TYR A 915 -27.65 27.39 -60.73
N LYS A 916 -26.90 28.34 -61.30
CA LYS A 916 -27.48 29.49 -62.01
C LYS A 916 -28.31 29.04 -63.22
N ALA A 917 -27.79 28.14 -64.05
CA ALA A 917 -28.53 27.58 -65.19
C ALA A 917 -29.80 26.84 -64.73
N LYS A 918 -29.75 26.13 -63.60
CA LYS A 918 -30.93 25.52 -62.96
C LYS A 918 -31.96 26.57 -62.54
N VAL A 919 -31.55 27.74 -62.04
CA VAL A 919 -32.45 28.86 -61.72
C VAL A 919 -33.10 29.43 -62.99
N GLU A 920 -32.34 29.61 -64.07
CA GLU A 920 -32.82 30.12 -65.36
C GLU A 920 -33.83 29.16 -66.03
N ALA A 921 -33.71 27.86 -65.78
CA ALA A 921 -34.61 26.83 -66.30
C ALA A 921 -36.01 26.82 -65.64
N PHE A 922 -36.25 27.58 -64.56
CA PHE A 922 -37.56 27.64 -63.92
C PHE A 922 -38.56 28.45 -64.76
N VAL A 923 -39.46 27.73 -65.44
CA VAL A 923 -40.59 28.33 -66.17
C VAL A 923 -41.84 28.33 -65.29
N GLY A 924 -42.50 29.48 -65.13
CA GLY A 924 -43.80 29.61 -64.47
C GLY A 924 -43.79 29.83 -62.94
N GLY A 925 -42.62 30.07 -62.34
CA GLY A 925 -42.51 30.47 -60.92
C GLY A 925 -42.71 31.97 -60.68
N ASP A 926 -42.63 32.41 -59.43
CA ASP A 926 -42.58 33.83 -59.06
C ASP A 926 -41.32 34.48 -59.67
N VAL A 927 -41.52 35.27 -60.73
CA VAL A 927 -40.46 35.95 -61.49
C VAL A 927 -39.59 36.81 -60.58
N SER A 928 -40.17 37.40 -59.52
CA SER A 928 -39.44 38.25 -58.59
C SER A 928 -38.48 37.45 -57.70
N ALA A 929 -38.88 36.25 -57.28
CA ALA A 929 -38.04 35.34 -56.51
C ALA A 929 -36.90 34.77 -57.37
N VAL A 930 -37.20 34.38 -58.62
CA VAL A 930 -36.18 33.89 -59.58
C VAL A 930 -35.14 34.98 -59.86
N ASP A 931 -35.57 36.20 -60.19
CA ASP A 931 -34.67 37.33 -60.44
C ASP A 931 -33.80 37.68 -59.23
N ARG A 932 -34.37 37.61 -58.02
CA ARG A 932 -33.62 37.80 -56.78
C ARG A 932 -32.49 36.77 -56.64
N VAL A 933 -32.77 35.49 -56.84
CA VAL A 933 -31.76 34.41 -56.72
C VAL A 933 -30.69 34.54 -57.80
N LEU A 934 -31.07 34.89 -59.04
CA LEU A 934 -30.10 35.16 -60.12
C LEU A 934 -29.17 36.32 -59.79
N ARG A 935 -29.70 37.42 -59.23
CA ARG A 935 -28.89 38.55 -58.76
C ARG A 935 -27.92 38.14 -57.65
N MET A 936 -28.33 37.25 -56.75
CA MET A 936 -27.45 36.72 -55.70
C MET A 936 -26.30 35.90 -56.29
N PHE A 937 -26.56 34.97 -57.21
CA PHE A 937 -25.49 34.22 -57.88
C PHE A 937 -24.56 35.12 -58.69
N GLY A 938 -25.09 36.16 -59.36
CA GLY A 938 -24.29 37.17 -60.06
C GLY A 938 -23.32 37.89 -59.12
N LYS A 939 -23.81 38.33 -57.96
CA LYS A 939 -22.98 38.98 -56.93
C LYS A 939 -21.93 38.02 -56.34
N VAL A 940 -22.33 36.79 -56.01
CA VAL A 940 -21.42 35.75 -55.50
C VAL A 940 -20.27 35.52 -56.47
N LYS A 941 -20.56 35.42 -57.77
CA LYS A 941 -19.54 35.24 -58.80
C LYS A 941 -18.54 36.41 -58.84
N GLU A 942 -19.04 37.65 -58.80
CA GLU A 942 -18.19 38.85 -58.78
C GLU A 942 -17.30 38.87 -57.52
N ASP A 943 -17.87 38.57 -56.35
CA ASP A 943 -17.12 38.56 -55.09
C ASP A 943 -16.11 37.38 -55.02
N MET A 944 -16.40 36.24 -55.66
CA MET A 944 -15.46 35.12 -55.81
C MET A 944 -14.27 35.50 -56.69
N GLU A 945 -14.53 36.21 -57.79
CA GLU A 945 -13.47 36.73 -58.67
C GLU A 945 -12.56 37.69 -57.91
N ARG A 946 -13.14 38.60 -57.10
CA ARG A 946 -12.37 39.49 -56.21
C ARG A 946 -11.56 38.76 -55.14
N CYS A 947 -11.99 37.59 -54.69
CA CYS A 947 -11.26 36.79 -53.70
C CYS A 947 -10.08 36.03 -54.32
N TYR A 948 -10.23 35.65 -55.60
CA TYR A 948 -9.24 34.87 -56.34
C TYR A 948 -8.08 35.72 -56.85
N TYR A 949 -8.37 36.93 -57.34
CA TYR A 949 -7.36 37.94 -57.70
C TYR A 949 -6.79 38.61 -56.46
#